data_AF-A0A1W2CF34-F1
#
_entry.id   AF-A0A1W2CF34-F1
#
_cell.length_a   1.000
_cell.length_b   1.000
_cell.length_c   1.000
_cell.angle_alpha   90.00
_cell.angle_beta   90.00
_cell.angle_gamma   90.00
#
_symmetry.space_group_name_H-M   'P 1'
#
loop_
_entity.id
_entity.type
_entity.pdbx_description
1 polymer ?
#
loop_
_entity_poly.entity_id
_entity_poly.type
_entity_poly.pdbx_seq_one_letter_code
_entity_poly.pdbx_strand_id
1 'polypeptide(L)'
;MTAVRYVFALVLVLLPLGIGAVIYTPDDLRLVEFSREVDPQEAAIRVNAPREAEVSVLLRSTVRGVEVTADYVIDVFRRDPLIDAVRTGVVDGKAVACSIAGAPETGVFSPPTVEFGRDDLRAKVLVSGTLTLSDTDGYIERPSSYHSGQVWERTLRVRTEGVSVVELHSDEGPALMGPDRIEFTGPINRYIYVSVESGSTQWTGWSLSQGPALWHIAMGVPWLLVLFLGYRSRHRVRGPLRAGAIAYVFSIPPLGAMLLWIPSTAGVILSGIFMVAPVLTLIWCRAVRGVEPLGRQVQWLAFGALVLAVGTAAALLPAGSALTLIGGGAAAGASLAAAAWIAGRRSWAAIAALIGVTLVCGAPLVDFLVEQSALPYGGFALLTLGLLAAPVAIGLAAAIGARRKALGYTIAVVVSAVLFLPAAALVVDAVDTVVRDYPRRVTLAFATDAAAILVAALVTLLIVLIIRLSTDAHAYADPIIRMAMFVIVVIAVIPNSVSTLGQVLALLSLTFTLIWLVPANRADRAARLAAIGRRTHVRLVRLEIWQRLVDQVARETHRTGIARAAAGEVPLSTLYGTWSASVQPARAGINLHEAALGSGGGFSPRANLLAGVGAAAALALPIMAYEASLIFFSPGTDLSGQSTLELLGDGRSVLRWVVYGALFGLFYPALRGDRPIAKASALLVALLVPELLAIVLTPAASAEQIAFAVAIRAGQITVLCIGLGLFWEWRLSRSAGLRWGQLRDFRKAGALVTPVTTLVVAAATTVVTALAGAAVAAILQGPAGISGVGEPIGASTPR
;
A
#
# COMPACT_ATOMS: atom_id res chain seq x y z
N MET A 1 -29.06 10.51 -11.61
CA MET A 1 -28.18 9.30 -11.63
C MET A 1 -26.96 9.43 -12.54
N THR A 2 -27.03 10.15 -13.66
CA THR A 2 -25.87 10.47 -14.52
C THR A 2 -24.88 11.42 -13.83
N ALA A 3 -25.35 12.45 -13.12
CA ALA A 3 -24.50 13.40 -12.40
C ALA A 3 -23.63 12.75 -11.31
N VAL A 4 -24.16 11.81 -10.51
CA VAL A 4 -23.39 11.12 -9.45
C VAL A 4 -22.29 10.21 -10.01
N ARG A 5 -22.47 9.66 -11.22
CA ARG A 5 -21.43 8.87 -11.90
C ARG A 5 -20.30 9.73 -12.44
N TYR A 6 -20.62 10.94 -12.93
CA TYR A 6 -19.60 11.90 -13.32
C TYR A 6 -18.91 12.50 -12.11
N VAL A 7 -19.62 12.82 -11.02
CA VAL A 7 -18.99 13.33 -9.79
C VAL A 7 -18.05 12.29 -9.17
N PHE A 8 -18.38 11.00 -9.14
CA PHE A 8 -17.48 9.98 -8.59
C PHE A 8 -16.24 9.73 -9.46
N ALA A 9 -16.38 9.76 -10.80
CA ALA A 9 -15.26 9.68 -11.73
C ALA A 9 -14.42 10.97 -11.74
N LEU A 10 -15.07 12.13 -11.60
CA LEU A 10 -14.43 13.43 -11.50
C LEU A 10 -13.72 13.58 -10.14
N VAL A 11 -14.26 13.07 -9.05
CA VAL A 11 -13.58 13.05 -7.73
C VAL A 11 -12.39 12.09 -7.74
N LEU A 12 -12.47 10.93 -8.41
CA LEU A 12 -11.33 10.01 -8.57
C LEU A 12 -10.22 10.55 -9.49
N VAL A 13 -10.56 11.40 -10.47
CA VAL A 13 -9.60 12.01 -11.42
C VAL A 13 -9.11 13.38 -10.95
N LEU A 14 -9.93 14.15 -10.21
CA LEU A 14 -9.60 15.49 -9.73
C LEU A 14 -9.09 15.53 -8.29
N LEU A 15 -9.17 14.46 -7.48
CA LEU A 15 -8.49 14.48 -6.18
C LEU A 15 -6.97 14.67 -6.32
N PRO A 16 -6.28 14.00 -7.28
CA PRO A 16 -4.86 14.24 -7.51
C PRO A 16 -4.59 15.59 -8.20
N LEU A 17 -5.43 15.98 -9.18
CA LEU A 17 -5.20 17.19 -9.99
C LEU A 17 -5.64 18.51 -9.32
N GLY A 18 -6.66 18.47 -8.47
CA GLY A 18 -7.22 19.65 -7.81
C GLY A 18 -6.47 20.10 -6.56
N ILE A 19 -5.69 19.20 -5.92
CA ILE A 19 -4.88 19.55 -4.74
C ILE A 19 -3.52 20.14 -5.17
N GLY A 20 -2.97 19.72 -6.32
CA GLY A 20 -1.76 20.34 -6.89
C GLY A 20 -1.99 21.76 -7.41
N ALA A 21 -3.18 22.09 -7.92
CA ALA A 21 -3.45 23.38 -8.56
C ALA A 21 -3.89 24.51 -7.61
N VAL A 22 -4.23 24.23 -6.34
CA VAL A 22 -4.75 25.24 -5.40
C VAL A 22 -3.68 25.83 -4.47
N ILE A 23 -2.46 25.30 -4.47
CA ILE A 23 -1.38 25.77 -3.56
C ILE A 23 -0.19 26.41 -4.30
N TYR A 24 -0.12 26.33 -5.63
CA TYR A 24 0.91 27.03 -6.42
C TYR A 24 0.34 28.29 -7.09
N THR A 25 0.13 29.34 -6.30
CA THR A 25 0.18 30.72 -6.82
C THR A 25 1.58 31.26 -6.56
N PRO A 26 2.44 31.37 -7.59
CA PRO A 26 3.74 32.01 -7.45
C PRO A 26 3.53 33.52 -7.53
N ASP A 27 3.08 34.16 -6.44
CA ASP A 27 3.00 35.62 -6.37
C ASP A 27 3.85 36.15 -5.20
N ASP A 28 4.98 36.77 -5.58
CA ASP A 28 5.66 37.88 -4.93
C ASP A 28 6.08 37.74 -3.45
N LEU A 29 6.99 36.80 -3.17
CA LEU A 29 7.95 37.02 -2.08
C LEU A 29 9.04 37.96 -2.58
N ARG A 30 8.81 39.26 -2.42
CA ARG A 30 9.89 40.25 -2.40
C ARG A 30 10.85 39.84 -1.28
N LEU A 31 12.01 39.32 -1.67
CA LEU A 31 13.18 39.14 -0.81
C LEU A 31 13.52 40.50 -0.21
N VAL A 32 13.01 40.75 0.99
CA VAL A 32 13.61 41.72 1.90
C VAL A 32 14.89 41.05 2.37
N GLU A 33 16.02 41.41 1.75
CA GLU A 33 17.34 41.14 2.30
C GLU A 33 17.43 41.88 3.64
N PHE A 34 17.03 41.20 4.71
CA PHE A 34 17.50 41.55 6.04
C PHE A 34 19.00 41.27 6.04
N SER A 35 19.81 42.28 6.37
CA SER A 35 21.21 42.07 6.74
C SER A 35 21.26 40.94 7.77
N ARG A 36 21.63 39.75 7.32
CA ARG A 36 21.70 38.55 8.16
C ARG A 36 22.74 38.86 9.22
N GLU A 37 22.29 39.05 10.45
CA GLU A 37 23.17 39.00 11.61
C GLU A 37 23.87 37.65 11.49
N VAL A 38 25.19 37.68 11.26
CA VAL A 38 25.95 36.47 10.95
C VAL A 38 25.80 35.56 12.15
N ASP A 39 25.17 34.40 11.93
CA ASP A 39 25.00 33.41 12.97
C ASP A 39 26.37 33.16 13.62
N PRO A 40 26.54 33.34 14.94
CA PRO A 40 27.82 33.14 15.60
C PRO A 40 28.40 31.74 15.34
N GLN A 41 27.56 30.74 15.05
CA GLN A 41 28.01 29.43 14.56
C GLN A 41 28.67 29.52 13.19
N GLU A 42 28.02 30.19 12.25
CA GLU A 42 28.50 30.38 10.89
C GLU A 42 29.78 31.24 10.86
N ALA A 43 29.90 32.23 11.74
CA ALA A 43 31.11 33.04 11.89
C ALA A 43 32.32 32.24 12.38
N ALA A 44 32.13 31.34 13.35
CA ALA A 44 33.21 30.48 13.87
C ALA A 44 33.64 29.41 12.84
N ILE A 45 32.68 28.92 12.06
CA ILE A 45 32.92 27.93 11.02
C ILE A 45 33.65 28.60 9.82
N ARG A 46 33.19 29.76 9.32
CA ARG A 46 33.69 30.45 8.10
C ARG A 46 35.11 31.03 8.12
N VAL A 47 35.91 30.76 9.14
CA VAL A 47 37.29 31.23 9.15
C VAL A 47 38.11 30.44 8.14
N ASN A 48 38.73 31.15 7.19
CA ASN A 48 39.66 30.61 6.18
C ASN A 48 40.99 30.18 6.82
N ALA A 49 40.92 29.31 7.83
CA ALA A 49 42.07 28.61 8.37
C ALA A 49 42.19 27.26 7.65
N PRO A 50 43.39 26.82 7.27
CA PRO A 50 43.58 25.48 6.73
C PRO A 50 43.23 24.45 7.82
N ARG A 51 42.21 23.64 7.55
CA ARG A 51 41.77 22.52 8.39
C ARG A 51 41.98 21.22 7.63
N GLU A 52 42.43 20.20 8.35
CA GLU A 52 42.52 18.82 7.86
C GLU A 52 41.41 18.01 8.52
N ALA A 53 40.68 17.19 7.77
CA ALA A 53 39.63 16.34 8.34
C ALA A 53 39.91 14.86 8.06
N GLU A 54 39.97 14.05 9.11
CA GLU A 54 39.95 12.60 9.01
C GLU A 54 38.55 12.11 9.39
N VAL A 55 37.88 11.44 8.46
CA VAL A 55 36.53 10.91 8.66
C VAL A 55 36.61 9.40 8.59
N SER A 56 36.27 8.72 9.69
CA SER A 56 36.21 7.26 9.74
C SER A 56 34.76 6.82 9.79
N VAL A 57 34.31 6.09 8.78
CA VAL A 57 32.93 5.62 8.66
C VAL A 57 32.93 4.11 8.76
N LEU A 58 32.20 3.57 9.72
CA LEU A 58 31.99 2.15 9.91
C LEU A 58 30.58 1.79 9.47
N LEU A 59 30.49 0.98 8.42
CA LEU A 59 29.26 0.37 7.93
C LEU A 59 29.14 -1.01 8.56
N ARG A 60 28.22 -1.19 9.51
CA ARG A 60 28.06 -2.44 10.25
C ARG A 60 26.70 -3.07 9.95
N SER A 61 26.70 -4.35 9.57
CA SER A 61 25.44 -5.08 9.44
C SER A 61 24.88 -5.41 10.83
N THR A 62 23.63 -5.03 11.06
CA THR A 62 22.88 -5.38 12.28
C THR A 62 21.62 -6.15 11.89
N VAL A 63 20.96 -6.76 12.87
CA VAL A 63 19.65 -7.43 12.66
C VAL A 63 18.57 -6.44 12.17
N ARG A 64 18.79 -5.12 12.36
CA ARG A 64 17.86 -4.05 11.99
C ARG A 64 18.18 -3.37 10.66
N GLY A 65 19.26 -3.78 9.98
CA GLY A 65 19.75 -3.14 8.76
C GLY A 65 21.23 -2.76 8.87
N VAL A 66 21.69 -1.88 7.98
CA VAL A 66 23.06 -1.36 8.03
C VAL A 66 23.09 -0.14 8.97
N GLU A 67 23.83 -0.28 10.07
CA GLU A 67 24.14 0.84 10.97
C GLU A 67 25.40 1.54 10.47
N VAL A 68 25.36 2.87 10.41
CA VAL A 68 26.50 3.68 9.98
C VAL A 68 26.92 4.58 11.11
N THR A 69 28.07 4.29 11.66
CA THR A 69 28.71 5.18 12.63
C THR A 69 29.86 5.90 11.96
N ALA A 70 29.96 7.20 12.15
CA ALA A 70 30.98 8.04 11.55
C ALA A 70 31.66 8.86 12.66
N ASP A 71 32.98 8.75 12.72
CA ASP A 71 33.83 9.57 13.58
C ASP A 71 34.52 10.61 12.72
N TYR A 72 34.32 11.88 13.07
CA TYR A 72 34.88 13.04 12.42
C TYR A 72 35.96 13.61 13.32
N VAL A 73 37.19 13.61 12.83
CA VAL A 73 38.37 14.15 13.51
C VAL A 73 38.89 15.32 12.69
N ILE A 74 38.70 16.53 13.18
CA ILE A 74 39.13 17.75 12.49
C ILE A 74 40.39 18.26 13.20
N ASP A 75 41.52 18.22 12.51
CA ASP A 75 42.78 18.79 13.00
C ASP A 75 42.82 20.30 12.69
N VAL A 76 42.99 21.08 13.74
CA VAL A 76 43.00 22.54 13.71
C VAL A 76 44.18 23.09 14.51
N PHE A 77 44.64 24.28 14.15
CA PHE A 77 45.61 24.99 14.99
C PHE A 77 44.99 25.35 16.34
N ARG A 78 45.79 25.37 17.41
CA ARG A 78 45.32 25.70 18.76
C ARG A 78 44.64 27.08 18.89
N ARG A 79 44.92 27.99 17.95
CA ARG A 79 44.33 29.34 17.88
C ARG A 79 43.12 29.41 16.94
N ASP A 80 42.64 28.29 16.42
CA ASP A 80 41.46 28.26 15.56
C ASP A 80 40.22 28.62 16.39
N PRO A 81 39.40 29.59 15.94
CA PRO A 81 38.21 30.03 16.66
C PRO A 81 37.17 28.92 16.86
N LEU A 82 37.23 27.83 16.08
CA LEU A 82 36.41 26.65 16.28
C LEU A 82 36.61 26.04 17.68
N ILE A 83 37.82 26.08 18.23
CA ILE A 83 38.13 25.51 19.55
C ILE A 83 37.34 26.22 20.64
N ASP A 84 37.33 27.55 20.61
CA ASP A 84 36.61 28.36 21.61
C ASP A 84 35.10 28.24 21.40
N ALA A 85 34.64 28.16 20.16
CA ALA A 85 33.22 27.99 19.84
C ALA A 85 32.68 26.61 20.27
N VAL A 86 33.48 25.55 20.15
CA VAL A 86 33.16 24.21 20.69
C VAL A 86 33.17 24.23 22.22
N ARG A 87 34.20 24.80 22.85
CA ARG A 87 34.33 24.87 24.31
C ARG A 87 33.20 25.65 24.98
N THR A 88 32.71 26.69 24.32
CA THR A 88 31.60 27.52 24.80
C THR A 88 30.23 26.93 24.47
N GLY A 89 30.19 25.80 23.73
CA GLY A 89 28.95 25.17 23.30
C GLY A 89 28.17 26.01 22.28
N VAL A 90 28.83 26.98 21.64
CA VAL A 90 28.21 27.83 20.62
C VAL A 90 27.89 27.01 19.38
N VAL A 91 28.76 26.06 19.00
CA VAL A 91 28.59 25.21 17.80
C VAL A 91 28.19 23.80 18.22
N ASP A 92 27.12 23.29 17.61
CA ASP A 92 26.70 21.91 17.82
C ASP A 92 27.49 20.92 16.95
N GLY A 93 27.45 19.63 17.30
CA GLY A 93 28.20 18.60 16.57
C GLY A 93 27.74 18.42 15.14
N LYS A 94 26.45 18.69 14.86
CA LYS A 94 25.88 18.59 13.51
C LYS A 94 26.48 19.66 12.60
N ALA A 95 26.57 20.91 13.06
CA ALA A 95 27.14 22.03 12.33
C ALA A 95 28.63 21.80 12.03
N VAL A 96 29.39 21.31 13.02
CA VAL A 96 30.80 20.92 12.82
C VAL A 96 30.92 19.79 11.79
N ALA A 97 30.18 18.70 11.95
CA ALA A 97 30.28 17.53 11.07
C ALA A 97 29.82 17.84 9.63
N CYS A 98 28.66 18.51 9.46
CA CYS A 98 28.08 18.78 8.14
C CYS A 98 28.85 19.89 7.39
N SER A 99 29.19 20.97 8.08
CA SER A 99 29.75 22.17 7.42
C SER A 99 31.26 22.10 7.23
N ILE A 100 31.97 21.38 8.10
CA ILE A 100 33.43 21.26 8.03
C ILE A 100 33.82 19.91 7.45
N ALA A 101 33.28 18.80 7.96
CA ALA A 101 33.72 17.46 7.57
C ALA A 101 32.89 16.78 6.46
N GLY A 102 31.88 17.47 5.91
CA GLY A 102 31.05 16.99 4.80
C GLY A 102 30.01 15.93 5.18
N ALA A 103 29.70 15.77 6.47
CA ALA A 103 28.67 14.84 6.93
C ALA A 103 27.29 15.14 6.29
N PRO A 104 26.46 14.13 6.01
CA PRO A 104 25.10 14.37 5.56
C PRO A 104 24.27 15.01 6.68
N GLU A 105 23.30 15.85 6.30
CA GLU A 105 22.42 16.52 7.27
C GLU A 105 21.53 15.55 8.06
N THR A 106 21.36 14.33 7.55
CA THR A 106 20.58 13.24 8.13
C THR A 106 21.46 12.38 9.04
N GLY A 107 21.58 12.79 10.30
CA GLY A 107 22.32 12.05 11.32
C GLY A 107 22.10 12.60 12.72
N VAL A 108 22.39 11.77 13.72
CA VAL A 108 22.46 12.19 15.13
C VAL A 108 23.93 12.30 15.51
N PHE A 109 24.35 13.50 15.92
CA PHE A 109 25.75 13.81 16.21
C PHE A 109 25.95 14.08 17.70
N SER A 110 27.04 13.58 18.26
CA SER A 110 27.46 13.88 19.62
C SER A 110 27.89 15.35 19.74
N PRO A 111 27.83 15.95 20.93
CA PRO A 111 28.50 17.22 21.18
C PRO A 111 29.99 17.14 20.79
N PRO A 112 30.56 18.18 20.15
CA PRO A 112 31.96 18.18 19.77
C PRO A 112 32.86 18.25 21.01
N THR A 113 33.96 17.51 21.01
CA THR A 113 34.99 17.59 22.05
C THR A 113 36.33 18.03 21.47
N VAL A 114 37.16 18.68 22.28
CA VAL A 114 38.49 19.15 21.85
C VAL A 114 39.56 18.40 22.63
N GLU A 115 40.47 17.75 21.89
CA GLU A 115 41.67 17.13 22.44
C GLU A 115 42.91 17.90 22.00
N PHE A 116 43.80 18.21 22.95
CA PHE A 116 45.06 18.91 22.65
C PHE A 116 46.17 17.89 22.40
N GLY A 117 46.89 18.06 21.29
CA GLY A 117 48.06 17.24 20.97
C GLY A 117 49.24 17.53 21.91
N ARG A 118 50.19 16.59 21.99
CA ARG A 118 51.40 16.73 22.83
C ARG A 118 52.28 17.93 22.45
N ASP A 119 52.24 18.32 21.18
CA ASP A 119 53.09 19.40 20.65
C ASP A 119 52.51 20.80 20.90
N ASP A 120 51.38 20.91 21.62
CA ASP A 120 50.77 22.16 22.09
C ASP A 120 50.38 23.18 21.00
N LEU A 121 50.60 22.84 19.71
CA LEU A 121 50.36 23.67 18.53
C LEU A 121 49.07 23.30 17.78
N ARG A 122 48.63 22.04 17.89
CA ARG A 122 47.46 21.48 17.20
C ARG A 122 46.44 20.93 18.21
N ALA A 123 45.17 21.00 17.84
CA ALA A 123 44.06 20.41 18.58
C ALA A 123 43.16 19.62 17.61
N LYS A 124 42.56 18.55 18.12
CA LYS A 124 41.60 17.73 17.39
C LYS A 124 40.20 18.02 17.90
N VAL A 125 39.29 18.38 17.00
CA VAL A 125 37.87 18.44 17.29
C VAL A 125 37.25 17.12 16.89
N LEU A 126 36.65 16.41 17.85
CA LEU A 126 36.05 15.11 17.67
C LEU A 126 34.53 15.21 17.68
N VAL A 127 33.89 14.63 16.68
CA VAL A 127 32.44 14.44 16.63
C VAL A 127 32.18 13.00 16.21
N SER A 128 31.36 12.28 16.97
CA SER A 128 30.84 10.98 16.55
C SER A 128 29.39 11.15 16.10
N GLY A 129 28.99 10.46 15.05
CA GLY A 129 27.65 10.52 14.51
C GLY A 129 27.12 9.14 14.13
N THR A 130 25.82 8.95 14.31
CA THR A 130 25.09 7.83 13.70
C THR A 130 24.33 8.38 12.50
N LEU A 131 24.70 7.90 11.31
CA LEU A 131 24.07 8.30 10.05
C LEU A 131 22.91 7.35 9.75
N THR A 132 21.82 7.91 9.27
CA THR A 132 20.66 7.13 8.79
C THR A 132 20.84 6.85 7.30
N LEU A 133 21.09 5.59 6.94
CA LEU A 133 20.94 5.13 5.55
C LEU A 133 19.47 4.83 5.26
N SER A 134 18.98 5.23 4.10
CA SER A 134 17.69 4.77 3.60
C SER A 134 17.92 3.51 2.75
N ASP A 135 17.54 2.35 3.27
CA ASP A 135 17.31 1.13 2.46
C ASP A 135 18.46 0.68 1.53
N THR A 136 19.67 0.43 2.07
CA THR A 136 20.90 -0.07 1.39
C THR A 136 21.75 0.94 0.64
N ASP A 137 21.21 2.15 0.49
CA ASP A 137 21.86 3.24 -0.21
C ASP A 137 21.99 4.46 0.70
N GLY A 138 23.14 5.10 0.69
CA GLY A 138 23.17 6.43 1.28
C GLY A 138 24.45 7.22 1.12
N TYR A 139 24.26 8.49 1.43
CA TYR A 139 25.31 9.47 1.39
C TYR A 139 26.18 9.29 2.63
N ILE A 140 27.43 8.96 2.38
CA ILE A 140 28.46 9.06 3.40
C ILE A 140 28.98 10.50 3.45
N GLU A 141 28.86 11.21 2.33
CA GLU A 141 29.20 12.62 2.19
C GLU A 141 28.25 13.29 1.22
N ARG A 142 27.61 14.36 1.67
CA ARG A 142 26.77 15.24 0.86
C ARG A 142 26.90 16.65 1.43
N PRO A 143 27.98 17.38 1.10
CA PRO A 143 28.14 18.74 1.56
C PRO A 143 26.88 19.54 1.18
N SER A 144 26.32 20.25 2.15
CA SER A 144 25.36 21.30 1.82
C SER A 144 26.05 22.25 0.84
N SER A 145 25.36 22.66 -0.22
CA SER A 145 25.91 23.44 -1.34
C SER A 145 26.56 24.77 -0.94
N TYR A 146 26.57 25.12 0.34
CA TYR A 146 26.98 26.40 0.88
C TYR A 146 28.42 26.44 1.43
N HIS A 147 29.09 25.31 1.68
CA HIS A 147 30.37 25.30 2.43
C HIS A 147 31.53 24.53 1.78
N SER A 148 31.49 24.32 0.46
CA SER A 148 32.65 23.81 -0.30
C SER A 148 33.83 24.77 -0.21
N GLY A 149 34.75 24.57 0.73
CA GLY A 149 36.00 25.34 0.77
C GLY A 149 36.77 25.46 2.09
N GLN A 150 36.30 24.89 3.21
CA GLN A 150 36.99 25.08 4.50
C GLN A 150 37.99 24.00 4.89
N VAL A 151 37.87 22.81 4.32
CA VAL A 151 38.87 21.75 4.52
C VAL A 151 39.73 21.68 3.27
N TRP A 152 41.03 21.83 3.48
CA TRP A 152 42.03 21.83 2.41
C TRP A 152 42.36 20.42 1.96
N GLU A 153 42.39 19.49 2.91
CA GLU A 153 42.66 18.08 2.68
C GLU A 153 41.84 17.22 3.64
N ARG A 154 41.17 16.22 3.08
CA ARG A 154 40.29 15.31 3.82
C ARG A 154 40.65 13.88 3.51
N THR A 155 40.76 13.06 4.56
CA THR A 155 40.92 11.61 4.45
C THR A 155 39.66 10.89 4.93
N LEU A 156 38.87 10.31 4.03
CA LEU A 156 37.76 9.42 4.37
C LEU A 156 38.26 7.99 4.45
N ARG A 157 37.90 7.29 5.52
CA ARG A 157 38.13 5.86 5.67
C ARG A 157 36.79 5.18 5.90
N VAL A 158 36.26 4.54 4.87
CA VAL A 158 35.07 3.69 5.00
C VAL A 158 35.54 2.28 5.33
N ARG A 159 35.14 1.76 6.48
CA ARG A 159 35.32 0.37 6.89
C ARG A 159 33.98 -0.34 6.88
N THR A 160 33.99 -1.61 6.50
CA THR A 160 32.79 -2.43 6.47
C THR A 160 32.91 -3.63 7.38
N GLU A 161 31.90 -3.89 8.20
CA GLU A 161 31.80 -5.05 9.09
C GLU A 161 30.52 -5.83 8.78
N GLY A 162 30.67 -6.95 8.08
CA GLY A 162 29.54 -7.80 7.68
C GLY A 162 28.67 -7.19 6.57
N VAL A 163 29.19 -6.21 5.84
CA VAL A 163 28.54 -5.53 4.70
C VAL A 163 29.55 -5.47 3.57
N SER A 164 29.12 -5.67 2.32
CA SER A 164 29.94 -5.50 1.12
C SER A 164 29.52 -4.25 0.36
N VAL A 165 30.49 -3.41 0.00
CA VAL A 165 30.23 -2.26 -0.87
C VAL A 165 29.98 -2.75 -2.29
N VAL A 166 28.76 -2.53 -2.80
CA VAL A 166 28.33 -2.96 -4.15
C VAL A 166 28.68 -1.90 -5.17
N GLU A 167 28.41 -0.65 -4.85
CA GLU A 167 28.56 0.47 -5.76
C GLU A 167 29.08 1.71 -5.02
N LEU A 168 30.07 2.35 -5.62
CA LEU A 168 30.70 3.56 -5.09
C LEU A 168 30.61 4.65 -6.16
N HIS A 169 29.84 5.69 -5.87
CA HIS A 169 29.74 6.86 -6.74
C HIS A 169 30.49 8.03 -6.11
N SER A 170 31.50 8.52 -6.82
CA SER A 170 32.29 9.69 -6.45
C SER A 170 32.78 10.41 -7.70
N ASP A 171 32.93 11.74 -7.62
CA ASP A 171 33.54 12.54 -8.68
C ASP A 171 35.03 12.20 -8.87
N GLU A 172 35.71 11.79 -7.79
CA GLU A 172 37.11 11.38 -7.79
C GLU A 172 37.25 9.91 -7.35
N GLY A 173 38.13 9.16 -8.00
CA GLY A 173 38.37 7.77 -7.62
C GLY A 173 38.97 7.65 -6.20
N PRO A 174 38.74 6.54 -5.49
CA PRO A 174 39.34 6.32 -4.17
C PRO A 174 40.87 6.23 -4.27
N ALA A 175 41.57 6.82 -3.30
CA ALA A 175 43.02 6.73 -3.17
C ALA A 175 43.48 5.29 -2.82
N LEU A 176 42.64 4.55 -2.10
CA LEU A 176 42.84 3.12 -1.81
C LEU A 176 41.49 2.40 -1.83
N MET A 177 41.42 1.27 -2.54
CA MET A 177 40.25 0.39 -2.54
C MET A 177 40.67 -1.03 -2.15
N GLY A 178 40.22 -1.47 -0.98
CA GLY A 178 40.38 -2.83 -0.46
C GLY A 178 39.02 -3.44 -0.11
N PRO A 179 38.98 -4.76 0.19
CA PRO A 179 37.74 -5.48 0.43
C PRO A 179 36.92 -4.94 1.61
N ASP A 180 37.59 -4.50 2.67
CA ASP A 180 36.94 -4.01 3.90
C ASP A 180 37.26 -2.53 4.19
N ARG A 181 37.95 -1.86 3.26
CA ARG A 181 38.46 -0.50 3.46
C ARG A 181 38.48 0.28 2.15
N ILE A 182 37.82 1.43 2.13
CA ILE A 182 37.89 2.40 1.05
C ILE A 182 38.45 3.70 1.63
N GLU A 183 39.49 4.24 1.01
CA GLU A 183 40.12 5.50 1.42
C GLU A 183 40.02 6.54 0.30
N PHE A 184 39.57 7.72 0.65
CA PHE A 184 39.60 8.90 -0.23
C PHE A 184 40.49 9.94 0.42
N THR A 185 41.45 10.48 -0.33
CA THR A 185 42.31 11.58 0.13
C THR A 185 42.25 12.68 -0.91
N GLY A 186 41.79 13.86 -0.51
CA GLY A 186 41.59 14.97 -1.43
C GLY A 186 40.67 16.06 -0.85
N PRO A 187 40.24 17.03 -1.67
CA PRO A 187 39.22 17.98 -1.26
C PRO A 187 37.89 17.25 -0.98
N ILE A 188 36.99 17.92 -0.25
CA ILE A 188 35.62 17.41 -0.01
C ILE A 188 34.92 17.20 -1.35
N ASN A 189 34.49 15.97 -1.60
CA ASN A 189 33.79 15.60 -2.83
C ASN A 189 32.37 16.15 -2.80
N ARG A 190 31.80 16.49 -3.97
CA ARG A 190 30.42 16.99 -4.02
C ARG A 190 29.41 15.96 -3.53
N TYR A 191 29.71 14.68 -3.72
CA TYR A 191 28.96 13.56 -3.17
C TYR A 191 29.84 12.31 -3.15
N ILE A 192 29.82 11.59 -2.02
CA ILE A 192 30.25 10.19 -1.97
C ILE A 192 29.05 9.38 -1.54
N TYR A 193 28.64 8.49 -2.43
CA TYR A 193 27.51 7.62 -2.24
C TYR A 193 28.00 6.18 -2.26
N VAL A 194 27.55 5.43 -1.25
CA VAL A 194 27.88 4.01 -1.12
C VAL A 194 26.58 3.23 -1.11
N SER A 195 26.48 2.30 -2.06
CA SER A 195 25.50 1.23 -2.04
C SER A 195 26.13 0.03 -1.35
N VAL A 196 25.45 -0.49 -0.33
CA VAL A 196 25.98 -1.55 0.53
C VAL A 196 25.01 -2.72 0.59
N GLU A 197 25.48 -3.91 0.24
CA GLU A 197 24.78 -5.17 0.47
C GLU A 197 25.15 -5.70 1.86
N SER A 198 24.17 -6.08 2.67
CA SER A 198 24.48 -6.86 3.88
C SER A 198 25.19 -8.15 3.44
N GLY A 199 26.40 -8.41 3.95
CA GLY A 199 27.20 -9.58 3.60
C GLY A 199 26.58 -10.93 4.01
N SER A 200 25.44 -10.90 4.72
CA SER A 200 24.63 -12.09 5.02
C SER A 200 23.54 -12.38 3.98
N THR A 201 23.26 -11.43 3.11
CA THR A 201 22.46 -11.63 1.91
C THR A 201 23.40 -11.54 0.72
N GLN A 202 24.26 -12.55 0.53
CA GLN A 202 24.31 -13.09 -0.82
C GLN A 202 22.84 -13.23 -1.21
N TRP A 203 22.42 -12.53 -2.25
CA TRP A 203 21.14 -12.72 -2.89
C TRP A 203 21.10 -14.14 -3.44
N THR A 204 21.06 -15.13 -2.55
CA THR A 204 20.43 -16.40 -2.81
C THR A 204 19.02 -15.94 -3.14
N GLY A 205 18.63 -15.98 -4.41
CA GLY A 205 17.31 -15.58 -4.91
C GLY A 205 16.16 -16.43 -4.33
N TRP A 206 16.29 -16.87 -3.08
CA TRP A 206 15.66 -17.97 -2.38
C TRP A 206 15.40 -17.64 -0.90
N SER A 207 15.57 -16.38 -0.49
CA SER A 207 15.07 -15.95 0.80
C SER A 207 13.54 -16.08 0.81
N LEU A 208 13.03 -17.13 1.48
CA LEU A 208 11.60 -17.31 1.73
C LEU A 208 11.01 -16.18 2.58
N SER A 209 11.85 -15.35 3.20
CA SER A 209 11.44 -14.16 3.96
C SER A 209 11.39 -12.90 3.10
N GLN A 210 12.16 -12.82 2.00
CA GLN A 210 12.23 -11.67 1.08
C GLN A 210 12.51 -12.09 -0.36
N GLY A 211 11.60 -11.78 -1.30
CA GLY A 211 11.88 -12.01 -2.72
C GLY A 211 10.67 -11.94 -3.66
N PRO A 212 10.93 -11.92 -4.99
CA PRO A 212 9.90 -11.81 -6.02
C PRO A 212 8.86 -12.95 -5.97
N ALA A 213 9.24 -14.13 -5.47
CA ALA A 213 8.31 -15.25 -5.27
C ALA A 213 7.15 -14.92 -4.31
N LEU A 214 7.41 -14.20 -3.21
CA LEU A 214 6.36 -13.79 -2.26
C LEU A 214 5.39 -12.79 -2.90
N TRP A 215 5.93 -11.86 -3.68
CA TRP A 215 5.14 -10.92 -4.47
C TRP A 215 4.25 -11.66 -5.48
N HIS A 216 4.76 -12.69 -6.16
CA HIS A 216 3.97 -13.52 -7.08
C HIS A 216 2.86 -14.30 -6.37
N ILE A 217 3.16 -14.88 -5.20
CA ILE A 217 2.14 -15.56 -4.39
C ILE A 217 1.05 -14.55 -4.04
N ALA A 218 1.41 -13.39 -3.52
CA ALA A 218 0.47 -12.35 -3.11
C ALA A 218 -0.39 -11.84 -4.26
N MET A 219 0.20 -11.58 -5.43
CA MET A 219 -0.51 -11.16 -6.64
C MET A 219 -1.35 -12.28 -7.23
N GLY A 220 -0.93 -13.54 -7.06
CA GLY A 220 -1.65 -14.72 -7.54
C GLY A 220 -2.89 -15.08 -6.71
N VAL A 221 -2.91 -14.79 -5.40
CA VAL A 221 -4.05 -15.10 -4.52
C VAL A 221 -5.37 -14.51 -5.05
N PRO A 222 -5.47 -13.21 -5.39
CA PRO A 222 -6.65 -12.63 -6.04
C PRO A 222 -7.17 -13.43 -7.23
N TRP A 223 -6.27 -13.85 -8.12
CA TRP A 223 -6.62 -14.62 -9.32
C TRP A 223 -7.09 -16.02 -8.96
N LEU A 224 -6.35 -16.73 -8.10
CA LEU A 224 -6.73 -18.06 -7.62
C LEU A 224 -8.12 -18.04 -6.97
N LEU A 225 -8.44 -17.01 -6.20
CA LEU A 225 -9.78 -16.78 -5.67
C LEU A 225 -10.77 -16.69 -6.84
N VAL A 226 -10.64 -15.72 -7.76
CA VAL A 226 -11.54 -15.56 -8.94
C VAL A 226 -11.75 -16.87 -9.71
N LEU A 227 -10.68 -17.62 -9.92
CA LEU A 227 -10.65 -18.85 -10.70
C LEU A 227 -11.35 -20.03 -9.99
N PHE A 228 -11.07 -20.24 -8.70
CA PHE A 228 -11.77 -21.23 -7.87
C PHE A 228 -13.29 -20.98 -7.83
N LEU A 229 -13.71 -19.73 -8.01
CA LEU A 229 -15.10 -19.32 -7.93
C LEU A 229 -15.85 -19.44 -9.23
N GLY A 230 -15.15 -19.16 -10.34
CA GLY A 230 -15.60 -19.54 -11.65
C GLY A 230 -15.99 -21.01 -11.73
N TYR A 231 -15.24 -21.87 -11.06
CA TYR A 231 -15.53 -23.30 -11.00
C TYR A 231 -16.86 -23.62 -10.28
N ARG A 232 -17.18 -22.90 -9.19
CA ARG A 232 -18.37 -23.13 -8.35
C ARG A 232 -19.62 -22.34 -8.75
N SER A 233 -19.50 -21.34 -9.62
CA SER A 233 -20.65 -20.54 -10.03
C SER A 233 -21.66 -21.33 -10.86
N ARG A 234 -22.95 -21.04 -10.67
CA ARG A 234 -24.05 -21.52 -11.52
C ARG A 234 -24.34 -20.61 -12.73
N HIS A 235 -23.68 -19.45 -12.82
CA HIS A 235 -23.91 -18.50 -13.91
C HIS A 235 -23.23 -18.95 -15.22
N ARG A 236 -23.73 -18.43 -16.35
CA ARG A 236 -23.20 -18.66 -17.72
C ARG A 236 -21.69 -18.37 -17.87
N VAL A 237 -21.10 -17.63 -16.93
CA VAL A 237 -19.67 -17.30 -16.89
C VAL A 237 -18.78 -18.48 -16.45
N ARG A 238 -19.38 -19.59 -15.97
CA ARG A 238 -18.67 -20.76 -15.43
C ARG A 238 -17.65 -21.37 -16.39
N GLY A 239 -18.03 -21.63 -17.64
CA GLY A 239 -17.16 -22.24 -18.65
C GLY A 239 -15.87 -21.45 -18.90
N PRO A 240 -15.94 -20.16 -19.28
CA PRO A 240 -14.77 -19.32 -19.48
C PRO A 240 -13.90 -19.19 -18.23
N LEU A 241 -14.49 -19.01 -17.04
CA LEU A 241 -13.69 -18.92 -15.81
C LEU A 241 -13.00 -20.24 -15.47
N ARG A 242 -13.63 -21.39 -15.76
CA ARG A 242 -13.02 -22.71 -15.60
C ARG A 242 -11.85 -22.91 -16.56
N ALA A 243 -11.98 -22.48 -17.81
CA ALA A 243 -10.89 -22.54 -18.78
C ALA A 243 -9.71 -21.64 -18.36
N GLY A 244 -9.99 -20.42 -17.89
CA GLY A 244 -8.97 -19.53 -17.32
C GLY A 244 -8.32 -20.11 -16.06
N ALA A 245 -9.11 -20.79 -15.21
CA ALA A 245 -8.60 -21.41 -13.98
C ALA A 245 -7.61 -22.52 -14.27
N ILE A 246 -7.99 -23.40 -15.20
CA ILE A 246 -7.16 -24.48 -15.70
C ILE A 246 -5.88 -23.87 -16.31
N ALA A 247 -6.00 -22.92 -17.23
CA ALA A 247 -4.84 -22.28 -17.86
C ALA A 247 -3.87 -21.67 -16.83
N TYR A 248 -4.39 -20.96 -15.83
CA TYR A 248 -3.58 -20.36 -14.77
C TYR A 248 -2.89 -21.42 -13.90
N VAL A 249 -3.63 -22.43 -13.42
CA VAL A 249 -3.05 -23.51 -12.60
C VAL A 249 -1.98 -24.29 -13.37
N PHE A 250 -2.21 -24.57 -14.65
CA PHE A 250 -1.22 -25.23 -15.51
C PHE A 250 -0.03 -24.32 -15.88
N SER A 251 -0.17 -23.00 -15.78
CA SER A 251 0.96 -22.07 -15.92
C SER A 251 1.83 -21.97 -14.66
N ILE A 252 1.33 -22.31 -13.47
CA ILE A 252 2.09 -22.19 -12.22
C ILE A 252 3.37 -23.06 -12.21
N PRO A 253 3.36 -24.36 -12.57
CA PRO A 253 4.59 -25.17 -12.57
C PRO A 253 5.68 -24.69 -13.54
N PRO A 254 5.39 -24.33 -14.82
CA PRO A 254 6.42 -23.80 -15.71
C PRO A 254 6.89 -22.39 -15.29
N LEU A 255 5.99 -21.52 -14.80
CA LEU A 255 6.38 -20.22 -14.25
C LEU A 255 7.28 -20.39 -13.02
N GLY A 256 6.93 -21.32 -12.14
CA GLY A 256 7.74 -21.72 -10.99
C GLY A 256 9.09 -22.25 -11.44
N ALA A 257 9.13 -23.27 -12.30
CA ALA A 257 10.37 -23.85 -12.80
C ALA A 257 11.30 -22.81 -13.47
N MET A 258 10.73 -21.86 -14.24
CA MET A 258 11.50 -20.78 -14.86
C MET A 258 11.99 -19.74 -13.85
N LEU A 259 11.18 -19.34 -12.86
CA LEU A 259 11.60 -18.46 -11.75
C LEU A 259 12.74 -19.08 -10.93
N LEU A 260 12.76 -20.41 -10.79
CA LEU A 260 13.81 -21.13 -10.08
C LEU A 260 15.12 -21.26 -10.90
N TRP A 261 15.10 -20.99 -12.21
CA TRP A 261 16.22 -21.29 -13.12
C TRP A 261 17.07 -20.08 -13.49
N ILE A 262 16.50 -18.87 -13.64
CA ILE A 262 17.26 -17.68 -14.09
C ILE A 262 16.73 -16.40 -13.40
N PRO A 263 17.37 -15.93 -12.31
CA PRO A 263 16.89 -14.80 -11.52
C PRO A 263 16.79 -13.47 -12.29
N SER A 264 17.65 -13.24 -13.27
CA SER A 264 17.67 -12.04 -14.11
C SER A 264 16.56 -11.99 -15.17
N THR A 265 15.89 -13.11 -15.46
CA THR A 265 14.78 -13.19 -16.45
C THR A 265 13.40 -13.24 -15.81
N ALA A 266 13.30 -13.09 -14.49
CA ALA A 266 12.02 -12.99 -13.79
C ALA A 266 11.14 -11.87 -14.37
N GLY A 267 11.74 -10.77 -14.85
CA GLY A 267 11.06 -9.68 -15.57
C GLY A 267 10.44 -10.11 -16.91
N VAL A 268 11.13 -10.96 -17.68
CA VAL A 268 10.65 -11.52 -18.96
C VAL A 268 9.48 -12.49 -18.71
N ILE A 269 9.54 -13.26 -17.63
CA ILE A 269 8.49 -14.20 -17.22
C ILE A 269 7.25 -13.44 -16.71
N LEU A 270 7.45 -12.34 -15.98
CA LEU A 270 6.43 -11.36 -15.59
C LEU A 270 5.74 -10.73 -16.80
N SER A 271 6.51 -10.31 -17.79
CA SER A 271 6.05 -9.86 -19.12
C SER A 271 5.17 -10.91 -19.81
N GLY A 272 5.44 -12.19 -19.54
CA GLY A 272 4.59 -13.29 -19.96
C GLY A 272 3.20 -13.24 -19.33
N ILE A 273 3.10 -13.16 -18.01
CA ILE A 273 1.82 -13.03 -17.31
C ILE A 273 1.04 -11.78 -17.80
N PHE A 274 1.76 -10.71 -18.17
CA PHE A 274 1.21 -9.49 -18.80
C PHE A 274 0.57 -9.67 -20.17
N MET A 275 1.00 -10.62 -20.98
CA MET A 275 0.39 -10.88 -22.28
C MET A 275 -0.85 -11.80 -22.15
N VAL A 276 -0.86 -12.71 -21.17
CA VAL A 276 -1.99 -13.65 -20.97
C VAL A 276 -3.19 -13.00 -20.30
N ALA A 277 -2.95 -12.19 -19.26
CA ALA A 277 -4.01 -11.65 -18.42
C ALA A 277 -4.98 -10.68 -19.14
N PRO A 278 -4.54 -9.76 -20.03
CA PRO A 278 -5.42 -8.94 -20.87
C PRO A 278 -6.34 -9.78 -21.75
N VAL A 279 -5.81 -10.86 -22.32
CA VAL A 279 -6.57 -11.75 -23.20
C VAL A 279 -7.59 -12.53 -22.39
N LEU A 280 -7.21 -13.07 -21.22
CA LEU A 280 -8.15 -13.69 -20.27
C LEU A 280 -9.22 -12.70 -19.79
N THR A 281 -8.84 -11.45 -19.56
CA THR A 281 -9.74 -10.36 -19.14
C THR A 281 -10.73 -9.99 -20.24
N LEU A 282 -10.28 -9.89 -21.49
CA LEU A 282 -11.12 -9.65 -22.67
C LEU A 282 -12.08 -10.83 -22.94
N ILE A 283 -11.58 -12.06 -22.80
CA ILE A 283 -12.38 -13.29 -22.86
C ILE A 283 -13.47 -13.26 -21.79
N TRP A 284 -13.13 -12.85 -20.56
CA TRP A 284 -14.07 -12.76 -19.46
C TRP A 284 -15.11 -11.65 -19.68
N CYS A 285 -14.70 -10.47 -20.16
CA CYS A 285 -15.59 -9.40 -20.58
C CYS A 285 -16.63 -9.86 -21.61
N ARG A 286 -16.19 -10.67 -22.58
CA ARG A 286 -17.06 -11.27 -23.60
C ARG A 286 -18.04 -12.27 -22.98
N ALA A 287 -17.56 -13.13 -22.10
CA ALA A 287 -18.37 -14.13 -21.42
C ALA A 287 -19.45 -13.55 -20.49
N VAL A 288 -19.12 -12.49 -19.74
CA VAL A 288 -20.05 -11.85 -18.78
C VAL A 288 -21.21 -11.15 -19.49
N ARG A 289 -20.97 -10.63 -20.71
CA ARG A 289 -21.97 -9.82 -21.41
C ARG A 289 -22.75 -10.55 -22.51
N GLY A 290 -22.27 -11.71 -22.98
CA GLY A 290 -22.88 -12.39 -24.13
C GLY A 290 -22.87 -11.53 -25.41
N VAL A 291 -21.96 -10.56 -25.48
CA VAL A 291 -21.87 -9.59 -26.59
C VAL A 291 -21.01 -10.18 -27.71
N GLU A 292 -21.41 -9.90 -28.95
CA GLU A 292 -20.69 -10.20 -30.18
C GLU A 292 -19.23 -9.68 -30.15
N PRO A 293 -18.31 -10.28 -30.94
CA PRO A 293 -16.91 -9.85 -30.99
C PRO A 293 -16.80 -8.33 -31.15
N LEU A 294 -15.77 -7.73 -30.51
CA LEU A 294 -15.41 -6.32 -30.67
C LEU A 294 -15.56 -5.94 -32.13
N GLY A 295 -16.46 -5.00 -32.44
CA GLY A 295 -16.78 -4.63 -33.81
C GLY A 295 -15.50 -4.31 -34.58
N ARG A 296 -15.48 -4.63 -35.88
CA ARG A 296 -14.30 -4.49 -36.78
C ARG A 296 -13.52 -3.18 -36.60
N GLN A 297 -14.22 -2.09 -36.28
CA GLN A 297 -13.63 -0.77 -35.97
C GLN A 297 -12.68 -0.76 -34.77
N VAL A 298 -12.96 -1.51 -33.70
CA VAL A 298 -12.12 -1.55 -32.50
C VAL A 298 -10.84 -2.37 -32.74
N GLN A 299 -10.93 -3.41 -33.58
CA GLN A 299 -9.77 -4.18 -34.00
C GLN A 299 -8.80 -3.33 -34.82
N TRP A 300 -9.33 -2.52 -35.76
CA TRP A 300 -8.53 -1.58 -36.55
C TRP A 300 -7.92 -0.46 -35.70
N LEU A 301 -8.62 0.06 -34.69
CA LEU A 301 -8.07 1.07 -33.78
C LEU A 301 -6.92 0.52 -32.92
N ALA A 302 -7.04 -0.70 -32.40
CA ALA A 302 -5.96 -1.34 -31.64
C ALA A 302 -4.74 -1.64 -32.54
N PHE A 303 -4.98 -2.09 -33.77
CA PHE A 303 -3.93 -2.31 -34.76
C PHE A 303 -3.24 -1.00 -35.17
N GLY A 304 -4.01 0.06 -35.44
CA GLY A 304 -3.49 1.37 -35.78
C GLY A 304 -2.66 1.99 -34.65
N ALA A 305 -3.10 1.87 -33.39
CA ALA A 305 -2.33 2.33 -32.23
C ALA A 305 -0.98 1.61 -32.10
N LEU A 306 -0.96 0.30 -32.37
CA LEU A 306 0.26 -0.49 -32.35
C LEU A 306 1.22 -0.12 -33.48
N VAL A 307 0.74 0.00 -34.72
CA VAL A 307 1.55 0.40 -35.87
C VAL A 307 2.14 1.79 -35.65
N LEU A 308 1.34 2.72 -35.11
CA LEU A 308 1.80 4.06 -34.77
C LEU A 308 2.92 4.00 -33.72
N ALA A 309 2.71 3.26 -32.63
CA ALA A 309 3.67 3.14 -31.53
C ALA A 309 5.01 2.53 -31.99
N VAL A 310 4.96 1.45 -32.78
CA VAL A 310 6.15 0.79 -33.36
C VAL A 310 6.86 1.72 -34.36
N GLY A 311 6.10 2.44 -35.20
CA GLY A 311 6.65 3.38 -36.17
C GLY A 311 7.34 4.57 -35.50
N THR A 312 6.75 5.15 -34.45
CA THR A 312 7.39 6.23 -33.67
C THR A 312 8.63 5.74 -32.94
N ALA A 313 8.60 4.55 -32.33
CA ALA A 313 9.77 3.99 -31.64
C ALA A 313 10.93 3.70 -32.61
N ALA A 314 10.62 3.19 -33.82
CA ALA A 314 11.63 2.92 -34.84
C ALA A 314 12.28 4.19 -35.43
N ALA A 315 11.53 5.30 -35.52
CA ALA A 315 12.04 6.55 -36.09
C ALA A 315 12.98 7.33 -35.16
N LEU A 316 12.98 7.03 -33.86
CA LEU A 316 13.71 7.78 -32.84
C LEU A 316 14.99 7.07 -32.35
N LEU A 317 15.27 5.87 -32.85
CA LEU A 317 16.38 5.04 -32.37
C LEU A 317 17.53 4.92 -33.39
N PRO A 318 18.77 4.65 -32.93
CA PRO A 318 19.89 4.30 -33.78
C PRO A 318 19.54 3.13 -34.72
N ALA A 319 20.06 3.14 -35.96
CA ALA A 319 19.68 2.19 -37.01
C ALA A 319 19.83 0.69 -36.61
N GLY A 320 20.75 0.38 -35.70
CA GLY A 320 20.97 -0.99 -35.20
C GLY A 320 19.84 -1.51 -34.29
N SER A 321 19.27 -0.66 -33.43
CA SER A 321 18.16 -0.99 -32.52
C SER A 321 16.79 -0.79 -33.15
N ALA A 322 16.69 -0.02 -34.24
CA ALA A 322 15.45 0.15 -34.99
C ALA A 322 14.97 -1.16 -35.64
N LEU A 323 15.87 -2.00 -36.15
CA LEU A 323 15.52 -3.26 -36.83
C LEU A 323 14.92 -4.31 -35.88
N THR A 324 15.45 -4.45 -34.67
CA THR A 324 14.90 -5.36 -33.65
C THR A 324 13.52 -4.90 -33.17
N LEU A 325 13.30 -3.58 -33.06
CA LEU A 325 12.02 -2.99 -32.65
C LEU A 325 10.95 -3.06 -33.76
N ILE A 326 11.34 -2.81 -35.01
CA ILE A 326 10.46 -3.01 -36.18
C ILE A 326 10.09 -4.49 -36.28
N GLY A 327 11.04 -5.40 -36.12
CA GLY A 327 10.82 -6.85 -36.14
C GLY A 327 9.89 -7.31 -35.01
N GLY A 328 10.17 -6.92 -33.77
CA GLY A 328 9.36 -7.26 -32.59
C GLY A 328 7.97 -6.64 -32.62
N GLY A 329 7.87 -5.38 -33.05
CA GLY A 329 6.61 -4.67 -33.22
C GLY A 329 5.73 -5.24 -34.34
N ALA A 330 6.33 -5.58 -35.48
CA ALA A 330 5.62 -6.26 -36.57
C ALA A 330 5.13 -7.65 -36.14
N ALA A 331 5.95 -8.41 -35.39
CA ALA A 331 5.55 -9.72 -34.86
C ALA A 331 4.42 -9.61 -33.82
N ALA A 332 4.49 -8.66 -32.90
CA ALA A 332 3.43 -8.38 -31.93
C ALA A 332 2.13 -7.94 -32.63
N GLY A 333 2.23 -7.14 -33.70
CA GLY A 333 1.09 -6.70 -34.49
C GLY A 333 0.45 -7.77 -35.35
N ALA A 334 1.27 -8.61 -36.00
CA ALA A 334 0.79 -9.80 -36.68
C ALA A 334 0.09 -10.75 -35.70
N SER A 335 0.63 -10.91 -34.49
CA SER A 335 0.04 -11.73 -33.44
C SER A 335 -1.28 -11.14 -32.92
N LEU A 336 -1.36 -9.84 -32.62
CA LEU A 336 -2.62 -9.21 -32.21
C LEU A 336 -3.70 -9.25 -33.30
N ALA A 337 -3.32 -9.02 -34.56
CA ALA A 337 -4.22 -9.13 -35.70
C ALA A 337 -4.72 -10.57 -35.89
N ALA A 338 -3.83 -11.56 -35.78
CA ALA A 338 -4.19 -12.97 -35.84
C ALA A 338 -5.04 -13.41 -34.62
N ALA A 339 -4.78 -12.89 -33.42
CA ALA A 339 -5.60 -13.11 -32.22
C ALA A 339 -7.02 -12.61 -32.43
N ALA A 340 -7.15 -11.39 -32.95
CA ALA A 340 -8.43 -10.76 -33.23
C ALA A 340 -9.22 -11.49 -34.31
N TRP A 341 -8.53 -11.98 -35.36
CA TRP A 341 -9.14 -12.75 -36.45
C TRP A 341 -9.57 -14.15 -36.00
N ILE A 342 -8.70 -14.85 -35.26
CA ILE A 342 -8.94 -16.21 -34.77
C ILE A 342 -9.94 -16.23 -33.62
N ALA A 343 -9.96 -15.24 -32.72
CA ALA A 343 -11.00 -15.10 -31.69
C ALA A 343 -12.40 -14.80 -32.26
N GLY A 344 -12.49 -14.47 -33.55
CA GLY A 344 -13.72 -14.48 -34.32
C GLY A 344 -14.25 -15.89 -34.62
N ARG A 345 -13.38 -16.91 -34.66
CA ARG A 345 -13.72 -18.33 -34.82
C ARG A 345 -13.66 -19.05 -33.47
N ARG A 346 -14.70 -19.83 -33.16
CA ARG A 346 -15.04 -20.40 -31.83
C ARG A 346 -13.99 -21.30 -31.12
N SER A 347 -12.78 -21.49 -31.64
CA SER A 347 -11.82 -22.45 -31.08
C SER A 347 -10.89 -21.83 -30.04
N TRP A 348 -11.15 -22.15 -28.78
CA TRP A 348 -10.32 -21.82 -27.61
C TRP A 348 -8.85 -22.24 -27.74
N ALA A 349 -8.57 -23.33 -28.46
CA ALA A 349 -7.21 -23.81 -28.70
C ALA A 349 -6.36 -22.84 -29.54
N ALA A 350 -6.99 -22.17 -30.51
CA ALA A 350 -6.29 -21.23 -31.38
C ALA A 350 -6.06 -19.87 -30.68
N ILE A 351 -6.92 -19.51 -29.72
CA ILE A 351 -6.67 -18.37 -28.82
C ILE A 351 -5.50 -18.68 -27.87
N ALA A 352 -5.43 -19.89 -27.31
CA ALA A 352 -4.35 -20.31 -26.42
C ALA A 352 -2.98 -20.40 -27.13
N ALA A 353 -2.94 -20.99 -28.32
CA ALA A 353 -1.72 -21.06 -29.13
C ALA A 353 -1.19 -19.67 -29.48
N LEU A 354 -2.10 -18.73 -29.71
CA LEU A 354 -1.72 -17.40 -30.16
C LEU A 354 -1.32 -16.47 -29.02
N ILE A 355 -1.95 -16.61 -27.84
CA ILE A 355 -1.39 -16.11 -26.58
C ILE A 355 0.06 -16.62 -26.41
N GLY A 356 0.30 -17.92 -26.64
CA GLY A 356 1.64 -18.53 -26.66
C GLY A 356 2.64 -17.82 -27.59
N VAL A 357 2.21 -17.41 -28.79
CA VAL A 357 3.07 -16.71 -29.74
C VAL A 357 3.29 -15.24 -29.36
N THR A 358 2.25 -14.51 -28.91
CA THR A 358 2.41 -13.15 -28.39
C THR A 358 3.30 -13.11 -27.15
N LEU A 359 3.27 -14.17 -26.32
CA LEU A 359 4.14 -14.32 -25.16
C LEU A 359 5.61 -14.43 -25.55
N VAL A 360 5.92 -15.31 -26.51
CA VAL A 360 7.30 -15.58 -26.93
C VAL A 360 7.87 -14.40 -27.72
N CYS A 361 7.08 -13.71 -28.54
CA CYS A 361 7.54 -12.56 -29.32
C CYS A 361 7.45 -11.22 -28.58
N GLY A 362 6.56 -11.10 -27.59
CA GLY A 362 6.32 -9.87 -26.85
C GLY A 362 7.27 -9.66 -25.67
N ALA A 363 7.73 -10.74 -25.04
CA ALA A 363 8.66 -10.62 -23.92
C ALA A 363 10.02 -9.98 -24.30
N PRO A 364 10.65 -10.31 -25.45
CA PRO A 364 11.86 -9.62 -25.92
C PRO A 364 11.63 -8.15 -26.25
N LEU A 365 10.45 -7.79 -26.77
CA LEU A 365 10.10 -6.39 -27.08
C LEU A 365 9.92 -5.59 -25.79
N VAL A 366 9.30 -6.17 -24.76
CA VAL A 366 9.16 -5.54 -23.44
C VAL A 366 10.53 -5.38 -22.78
N ASP A 367 11.36 -6.43 -22.79
CA ASP A 367 12.72 -6.37 -22.22
C ASP A 367 13.58 -5.29 -22.90
N PHE A 368 13.51 -5.22 -24.23
CA PHE A 368 14.13 -4.15 -25.00
C PHE A 368 13.59 -2.77 -24.64
N LEU A 369 12.26 -2.57 -24.56
CA LEU A 369 11.68 -1.28 -24.19
C LEU A 369 12.02 -0.87 -22.75
N VAL A 370 12.13 -1.85 -21.84
CA VAL A 370 12.60 -1.64 -20.46
C VAL A 370 14.07 -1.20 -20.47
N GLU A 371 14.94 -1.83 -21.24
CA GLU A 371 16.33 -1.41 -21.37
C GLU A 371 16.44 0.01 -21.96
N GLN A 372 15.63 0.32 -22.98
CA GLN A 372 15.58 1.67 -23.56
C GLN A 372 14.97 2.72 -22.62
N SER A 373 14.14 2.31 -21.65
CA SER A 373 13.56 3.24 -20.67
C SER A 373 14.62 3.88 -19.76
N ALA A 374 15.79 3.24 -19.62
CA ALA A 374 16.92 3.76 -18.85
C ALA A 374 17.79 4.76 -19.63
N LEU A 375 17.48 4.99 -20.91
CA LEU A 375 18.19 5.92 -21.79
C LEU A 375 17.49 7.30 -21.81
N PRO A 376 18.12 8.36 -22.36
CA PRO A 376 17.57 9.72 -22.38
C PRO A 376 16.20 9.87 -23.05
N TYR A 377 15.75 8.85 -23.78
CA TYR A 377 14.45 8.80 -24.46
C TYR A 377 13.40 7.94 -23.71
N GLY A 378 13.62 7.66 -22.43
CA GLY A 378 12.80 6.71 -21.67
C GLY A 378 11.31 7.03 -21.66
N GLY A 379 10.93 8.31 -21.64
CA GLY A 379 9.52 8.75 -21.71
C GLY A 379 8.76 8.22 -22.94
N PHE A 380 9.43 8.04 -24.08
CA PHE A 380 8.81 7.46 -25.27
C PHE A 380 8.62 5.95 -25.16
N ALA A 381 9.54 5.23 -24.50
CA ALA A 381 9.37 3.83 -24.19
C ALA A 381 8.16 3.60 -23.25
N LEU A 382 7.99 4.47 -22.24
CA LEU A 382 6.82 4.49 -21.34
C LEU A 382 5.51 4.70 -22.07
N LEU A 383 5.44 5.70 -22.95
CA LEU A 383 4.28 5.97 -23.78
C LEU A 383 3.92 4.78 -24.67
N THR A 384 4.95 4.15 -25.27
CA THR A 384 4.79 2.97 -26.12
C THR A 384 4.23 1.80 -25.31
N LEU A 385 4.74 1.56 -24.10
CA LEU A 385 4.21 0.55 -23.17
C LEU A 385 2.75 0.84 -22.77
N GLY A 386 2.42 2.10 -22.49
CA GLY A 386 1.04 2.51 -22.20
C GLY A 386 0.09 2.29 -23.38
N LEU A 387 0.54 2.53 -24.61
CA LEU A 387 -0.23 2.22 -25.81
C LEU A 387 -0.41 0.71 -26.00
N LEU A 388 0.59 -0.10 -25.68
CA LEU A 388 0.49 -1.56 -25.68
C LEU A 388 -0.54 -2.08 -24.66
N ALA A 389 -0.73 -1.36 -23.54
CA ALA A 389 -1.74 -1.67 -22.52
C ALA A 389 -3.17 -1.20 -22.90
N ALA A 390 -3.32 -0.31 -23.90
CA ALA A 390 -4.60 0.28 -24.30
C ALA A 390 -5.73 -0.74 -24.61
N PRO A 391 -5.49 -1.93 -25.20
CA PRO A 391 -6.53 -2.93 -25.40
C PRO A 391 -7.28 -3.33 -24.12
N VAL A 392 -6.59 -3.34 -22.96
CA VAL A 392 -7.21 -3.60 -21.65
C VAL A 392 -8.22 -2.51 -21.32
N ALA A 393 -7.80 -1.25 -21.40
CA ALA A 393 -8.65 -0.10 -21.09
C ALA A 393 -9.83 0.02 -22.07
N ILE A 394 -9.63 -0.28 -23.35
CA ILE A 394 -10.72 -0.34 -24.34
C ILE A 394 -11.74 -1.43 -23.96
N GLY A 395 -11.26 -2.61 -23.55
CA GLY A 395 -12.10 -3.69 -23.03
C GLY A 395 -12.92 -3.27 -21.81
N LEU A 396 -12.31 -2.54 -20.88
CA LEU A 396 -12.97 -1.97 -19.70
C LEU A 396 -14.01 -0.90 -20.06
N ALA A 397 -13.66 0.05 -20.93
CA ALA A 397 -14.57 1.09 -21.40
C ALA A 397 -15.79 0.49 -22.09
N ALA A 398 -15.59 -0.57 -22.88
CA ALA A 398 -16.67 -1.37 -23.40
C ALA A 398 -17.50 -1.97 -22.26
N ALA A 399 -16.88 -2.62 -21.27
CA ALA A 399 -17.52 -3.26 -20.10
C ALA A 399 -18.30 -2.30 -19.17
N ILE A 400 -17.98 -1.01 -19.17
CA ILE A 400 -18.72 0.03 -18.43
C ILE A 400 -19.98 0.47 -19.20
N GLY A 401 -20.00 0.33 -20.53
CA GLY A 401 -21.15 0.67 -21.36
C GLY A 401 -21.25 2.16 -21.67
N ALA A 402 -20.13 2.76 -22.07
CA ALA A 402 -20.08 4.15 -22.50
C ALA A 402 -21.12 4.40 -23.62
N ARG A 403 -22.03 5.35 -23.41
CA ARG A 403 -23.06 5.75 -24.41
C ARG A 403 -22.46 6.25 -25.72
N ARG A 404 -21.26 6.85 -25.67
CA ARG A 404 -20.49 7.29 -26.84
C ARG A 404 -19.24 6.40 -26.98
N LYS A 405 -19.37 5.33 -27.78
CA LYS A 405 -18.35 4.28 -27.90
C LYS A 405 -16.99 4.83 -28.35
N ALA A 406 -16.95 5.69 -29.38
CA ALA A 406 -15.72 6.27 -29.91
C ALA A 406 -14.97 7.14 -28.89
N LEU A 407 -15.68 8.07 -28.22
CA LEU A 407 -15.08 8.92 -27.19
C LEU A 407 -14.57 8.09 -26.01
N GLY A 408 -15.33 7.08 -25.57
CA GLY A 408 -14.93 6.19 -24.49
C GLY A 408 -13.67 5.37 -24.82
N TYR A 409 -13.51 4.92 -26.06
CA TYR A 409 -12.30 4.21 -26.49
C TYR A 409 -11.10 5.15 -26.62
N THR A 410 -11.31 6.37 -27.13
CA THR A 410 -10.25 7.37 -27.24
C THR A 410 -9.73 7.75 -25.86
N ILE A 411 -10.64 8.03 -24.91
CA ILE A 411 -10.27 8.31 -23.51
C ILE A 411 -9.52 7.11 -22.90
N ALA A 412 -9.96 5.88 -23.17
CA ALA A 412 -9.29 4.69 -22.65
C ALA A 412 -7.85 4.54 -23.15
N VAL A 413 -7.60 4.79 -24.45
CA VAL A 413 -6.25 4.77 -25.03
C VAL A 413 -5.38 5.85 -24.41
N VAL A 414 -5.90 7.09 -24.31
CA VAL A 414 -5.17 8.22 -23.73
C VAL A 414 -4.84 7.97 -22.26
N VAL A 415 -5.81 7.49 -21.47
CA VAL A 415 -5.58 7.16 -20.05
C VAL A 415 -4.52 6.07 -19.92
N SER A 416 -4.57 5.00 -20.73
CA SER A 416 -3.53 3.96 -20.69
C SER A 416 -2.14 4.48 -21.02
N ALA A 417 -2.01 5.41 -21.98
CA ALA A 417 -0.73 6.04 -22.31
C ALA A 417 -0.21 6.91 -21.16
N VAL A 418 -1.09 7.68 -20.51
CA VAL A 418 -0.73 8.61 -19.43
C VAL A 418 -0.41 7.89 -18.11
N LEU A 419 -1.00 6.73 -17.85
CA LEU A 419 -0.78 6.00 -16.59
C LEU A 419 0.68 5.58 -16.34
N PHE A 420 1.48 5.40 -17.40
CA PHE A 420 2.91 5.07 -17.30
C PHE A 420 3.81 6.30 -17.20
N LEU A 421 3.27 7.51 -17.37
CA LEU A 421 4.03 8.74 -17.19
C LEU A 421 3.91 9.21 -15.73
N PRO A 422 4.93 9.91 -15.20
CA PRO A 422 4.86 10.51 -13.87
C PRO A 422 3.95 11.74 -13.90
N ALA A 423 2.76 11.65 -13.31
CA ALA A 423 1.78 12.75 -13.30
C ALA A 423 2.34 14.02 -12.64
N ALA A 424 3.14 13.86 -11.57
CA ALA A 424 3.71 14.99 -10.85
C ALA A 424 4.69 15.78 -11.73
N ALA A 425 5.58 15.09 -12.44
CA ALA A 425 6.54 15.73 -13.33
C ALA A 425 5.86 16.32 -14.59
N LEU A 426 4.82 15.66 -15.12
CA LEU A 426 3.98 16.23 -16.19
C LEU A 426 3.30 17.56 -15.82
N VAL A 427 2.97 17.76 -14.53
CA VAL A 427 2.38 19.02 -14.05
C VAL A 427 3.43 20.12 -13.95
N VAL A 428 4.67 19.78 -13.60
CA VAL A 428 5.78 20.74 -13.44
C VAL A 428 6.38 21.13 -14.78
N ASP A 429 6.80 20.17 -15.59
CA ASP A 429 7.32 20.40 -16.95
C ASP A 429 7.11 19.18 -17.86
N ALA A 430 6.02 19.20 -18.62
CA ALA A 430 5.66 18.10 -19.52
C ALA A 430 6.68 17.84 -20.63
N VAL A 431 7.44 18.86 -21.07
CA VAL A 431 8.39 18.71 -22.18
C VAL A 431 9.68 18.07 -21.68
N ASP A 432 10.26 18.59 -20.59
CA ASP A 432 11.49 18.02 -20.04
C ASP A 432 11.30 16.61 -19.48
N THR A 433 10.14 16.33 -18.87
CA THR A 433 9.77 15.00 -18.36
C THR A 433 9.72 13.94 -19.46
N VAL A 434 9.27 14.30 -20.67
CA VAL A 434 9.15 13.35 -21.79
C VAL A 434 10.46 13.24 -22.58
N VAL A 435 11.29 14.28 -22.58
CA VAL A 435 12.40 14.43 -23.55
C VAL A 435 13.81 14.43 -22.94
N ARG A 436 14.03 14.86 -21.67
CA ARG A 436 15.39 15.15 -21.17
C ARG A 436 15.79 14.50 -19.86
N ASP A 437 14.92 14.39 -18.86
CA ASP A 437 15.29 13.94 -17.52
C ASP A 437 14.33 12.87 -16.99
N TYR A 438 14.57 11.62 -17.38
CA TYR A 438 14.02 10.48 -16.66
C TYR A 438 15.15 9.79 -15.88
N PRO A 439 15.07 9.73 -14.53
CA PRO A 439 16.14 9.17 -13.73
C PRO A 439 16.36 7.68 -14.03
N ARG A 440 17.63 7.29 -14.19
CA ARG A 440 18.16 5.98 -14.60
C ARG A 440 17.80 4.76 -13.71
N ARG A 441 16.92 4.89 -12.70
CA ARG A 441 16.70 3.86 -11.65
C ARG A 441 15.46 2.97 -11.82
N VAL A 442 14.76 2.99 -12.96
CA VAL A 442 13.33 2.60 -13.03
C VAL A 442 13.04 1.27 -13.76
N THR A 443 14.03 0.49 -14.21
CA THR A 443 13.77 -0.76 -14.96
C THR A 443 12.92 -1.79 -14.19
N LEU A 444 13.03 -1.82 -12.86
CA LEU A 444 12.22 -2.70 -11.99
C LEU A 444 10.75 -2.26 -11.85
N ALA A 445 10.45 -0.98 -12.09
CA ALA A 445 9.11 -0.41 -11.92
C ALA A 445 8.12 -0.80 -13.04
N PHE A 446 8.60 -1.25 -14.21
CA PHE A 446 7.68 -1.60 -15.31
C PHE A 446 6.84 -2.84 -15.06
N ALA A 447 7.45 -3.89 -14.53
CA ALA A 447 6.72 -5.11 -14.23
C ALA A 447 5.69 -4.86 -13.10
N THR A 448 6.02 -3.99 -12.14
CA THR A 448 5.10 -3.58 -11.07
C THR A 448 3.99 -2.68 -11.60
N ASP A 449 4.29 -1.74 -12.50
CA ASP A 449 3.30 -0.87 -13.13
C ASP A 449 2.31 -1.66 -13.97
N ALA A 450 2.81 -2.51 -14.85
CA ALA A 450 1.93 -3.36 -15.63
C ALA A 450 1.04 -4.21 -14.69
N ALA A 451 1.57 -4.70 -13.56
CA ALA A 451 0.83 -5.54 -12.60
C ALA A 451 -0.33 -4.75 -12.00
N ALA A 452 -0.04 -3.54 -11.59
CA ALA A 452 -1.02 -2.63 -11.04
C ALA A 452 -2.09 -2.25 -12.08
N ILE A 453 -1.79 -2.17 -13.39
CA ILE A 453 -2.81 -2.01 -14.44
C ILE A 453 -3.74 -3.21 -14.51
N LEU A 454 -3.19 -4.43 -14.53
CA LEU A 454 -4.01 -5.64 -14.56
C LEU A 454 -4.89 -5.77 -13.32
N VAL A 455 -4.32 -5.46 -12.16
CA VAL A 455 -5.03 -5.45 -10.88
C VAL A 455 -6.14 -4.39 -10.90
N ALA A 456 -5.86 -3.17 -11.38
CA ALA A 456 -6.86 -2.11 -11.53
C ALA A 456 -7.97 -2.50 -12.53
N ALA A 457 -7.62 -3.16 -13.63
CA ALA A 457 -8.57 -3.68 -14.61
C ALA A 457 -9.47 -4.76 -13.99
N LEU A 458 -8.87 -5.72 -13.29
CA LEU A 458 -9.57 -6.76 -12.55
C LEU A 458 -10.54 -6.14 -11.52
N VAL A 459 -10.07 -5.22 -10.67
CA VAL A 459 -10.90 -4.52 -9.69
C VAL A 459 -12.06 -3.80 -10.37
N THR A 460 -11.80 -3.08 -11.46
CA THR A 460 -12.84 -2.37 -12.20
C THR A 460 -13.92 -3.32 -12.72
N LEU A 461 -13.53 -4.47 -13.27
CA LEU A 461 -14.48 -5.48 -13.74
C LEU A 461 -15.28 -6.09 -12.60
N LEU A 462 -14.63 -6.40 -11.48
CA LEU A 462 -15.29 -6.92 -10.28
C LEU A 462 -16.29 -5.90 -9.72
N ILE A 463 -15.95 -4.60 -9.70
CA ILE A 463 -16.86 -3.53 -9.31
C ILE A 463 -18.07 -3.47 -10.25
N VAL A 464 -17.85 -3.49 -11.57
CA VAL A 464 -18.95 -3.50 -12.57
C VAL A 464 -19.83 -4.73 -12.39
N LEU A 465 -19.24 -5.90 -12.16
CA LEU A 465 -19.94 -7.16 -11.91
C LEU A 465 -20.80 -7.07 -10.65
N ILE A 466 -20.23 -6.61 -9.53
CA ILE A 466 -20.94 -6.41 -8.27
C ILE A 466 -22.09 -5.41 -8.45
N ILE A 467 -21.86 -4.27 -9.09
CA ILE A 467 -22.91 -3.25 -9.32
C ILE A 467 -24.07 -3.81 -10.16
N ARG A 468 -23.78 -4.68 -11.13
CA ARG A 468 -24.80 -5.31 -11.98
C ARG A 468 -25.59 -6.38 -11.24
N LEU A 469 -24.91 -7.25 -10.50
CA LEU A 469 -25.56 -8.37 -9.82
C LEU A 469 -26.27 -7.93 -8.52
N SER A 470 -25.82 -6.86 -7.87
CA SER A 470 -26.39 -6.32 -6.61
C SER A 470 -27.77 -5.64 -6.76
N THR A 471 -28.43 -5.75 -7.90
CA THR A 471 -29.80 -5.23 -8.07
C THR A 471 -30.85 -6.10 -7.40
N ASP A 472 -30.57 -7.40 -7.22
CA ASP A 472 -31.51 -8.41 -6.73
C ASP A 472 -31.06 -8.99 -5.38
N ALA A 473 -32.00 -9.37 -4.52
CA ALA A 473 -31.74 -10.08 -3.26
C ALA A 473 -31.12 -11.48 -3.50
N HIS A 474 -31.29 -12.08 -4.67
CA HIS A 474 -30.61 -13.34 -5.00
C HIS A 474 -29.08 -13.18 -5.13
N ALA A 475 -28.57 -11.94 -5.22
CA ALA A 475 -27.13 -11.63 -5.19
C ALA A 475 -26.41 -12.27 -4.00
N TYR A 476 -27.04 -12.32 -2.82
CA TYR A 476 -26.43 -12.88 -1.60
C TYR A 476 -26.18 -14.38 -1.67
N ALA A 477 -26.95 -15.09 -2.50
CA ALA A 477 -26.80 -16.53 -2.72
C ALA A 477 -25.66 -16.85 -3.71
N ASP A 478 -25.26 -15.89 -4.54
CA ASP A 478 -24.24 -16.12 -5.56
C ASP A 478 -22.82 -16.04 -4.95
N PRO A 479 -22.03 -17.14 -4.97
CA PRO A 479 -20.66 -17.13 -4.48
C PRO A 479 -19.76 -16.16 -5.25
N ILE A 480 -20.09 -15.80 -6.49
CA ILE A 480 -19.30 -14.84 -7.29
C ILE A 480 -19.24 -13.48 -6.60
N ILE A 481 -20.37 -12.93 -6.15
CA ILE A 481 -20.43 -11.56 -5.63
C ILE A 481 -19.66 -11.45 -4.32
N ARG A 482 -19.82 -12.43 -3.43
CA ARG A 482 -19.06 -12.52 -2.16
C ARG A 482 -17.58 -12.39 -2.40
N MET A 483 -17.09 -13.12 -3.37
CA MET A 483 -15.67 -13.30 -3.50
C MET A 483 -15.03 -12.31 -4.47
N ALA A 484 -15.80 -11.79 -5.44
CA ALA A 484 -15.45 -10.56 -6.14
C ALA A 484 -15.17 -9.44 -5.14
N MET A 485 -16.00 -9.33 -4.09
CA MET A 485 -15.76 -8.36 -3.04
C MET A 485 -14.54 -8.70 -2.20
N PHE A 486 -14.32 -9.97 -1.84
CA PHE A 486 -13.12 -10.37 -1.09
C PHE A 486 -11.85 -10.03 -1.86
N VAL A 487 -11.84 -10.26 -3.18
CA VAL A 487 -10.71 -9.90 -4.05
C VAL A 487 -10.47 -8.40 -4.06
N ILE A 488 -11.53 -7.57 -4.16
CA ILE A 488 -11.40 -6.11 -4.07
C ILE A 488 -10.84 -5.69 -2.71
N VAL A 489 -11.34 -6.26 -1.61
CA VAL A 489 -10.86 -5.97 -0.24
C VAL A 489 -9.39 -6.35 -0.11
N VAL A 490 -9.04 -7.56 -0.54
CA VAL A 490 -7.66 -8.07 -0.54
C VAL A 490 -6.74 -7.13 -1.31
N ILE A 491 -7.11 -6.74 -2.54
CA ILE A 491 -6.30 -5.84 -3.37
C ILE A 491 -6.20 -4.44 -2.74
N ALA A 492 -7.24 -3.95 -2.09
CA ALA A 492 -7.20 -2.63 -1.45
C ALA A 492 -6.31 -2.60 -0.20
N VAL A 493 -6.09 -3.75 0.46
CA VAL A 493 -5.32 -3.85 1.70
C VAL A 493 -3.87 -4.26 1.46
N ILE A 494 -3.60 -5.09 0.45
CA ILE A 494 -2.24 -5.52 0.11
C ILE A 494 -1.37 -4.30 -0.26
N PRO A 495 -0.17 -4.12 0.33
CA PRO A 495 0.83 -3.13 -0.10
C PRO A 495 1.31 -3.34 -1.54
N ASN A 496 1.83 -2.31 -2.23
CA ASN A 496 2.37 -2.40 -3.61
C ASN A 496 3.54 -3.37 -3.71
N SER A 497 4.36 -3.38 -2.67
CA SER A 497 5.50 -4.26 -2.49
C SER A 497 5.17 -5.30 -1.42
N VAL A 498 4.65 -6.46 -1.84
CA VAL A 498 4.66 -7.64 -0.95
C VAL A 498 6.04 -8.29 -1.02
N SER A 499 6.97 -7.72 -0.27
CA SER A 499 8.34 -8.19 -0.20
C SER A 499 8.58 -9.08 1.01
N THR A 500 7.66 -9.16 1.97
CA THR A 500 7.90 -9.88 3.24
C THR A 500 6.91 -11.01 3.49
N LEU A 501 7.39 -12.08 4.13
CA LEU A 501 6.54 -13.18 4.59
C LEU A 501 5.38 -12.69 5.47
N GLY A 502 5.62 -11.63 6.26
CA GLY A 502 4.62 -11.01 7.12
C GLY A 502 3.40 -10.48 6.38
N GLN A 503 3.61 -9.80 5.26
CA GLN A 503 2.53 -9.30 4.40
C GLN A 503 1.73 -10.44 3.75
N VAL A 504 2.40 -11.55 3.37
CA VAL A 504 1.71 -12.75 2.87
C VAL A 504 0.84 -13.39 3.95
N LEU A 505 1.34 -13.49 5.19
CA LEU A 505 0.55 -13.99 6.31
C LEU A 505 -0.64 -13.09 6.64
N ALA A 506 -0.46 -11.76 6.59
CA ALA A 506 -1.55 -10.79 6.74
C ALA A 506 -2.62 -10.96 5.65
N LEU A 507 -2.21 -11.17 4.40
CA LEU A 507 -3.10 -11.43 3.28
C LEU A 507 -3.90 -12.73 3.43
N LEU A 508 -3.22 -13.83 3.80
CA LEU A 508 -3.88 -15.11 4.04
C LEU A 508 -4.87 -14.98 5.20
N SER A 509 -4.44 -14.34 6.29
CA SER A 509 -5.28 -14.03 7.45
C SER A 509 -6.52 -13.24 7.05
N LEU A 510 -6.39 -12.18 6.24
CA LEU A 510 -7.51 -11.39 5.71
C LEU A 510 -8.49 -12.26 4.92
N THR A 511 -7.96 -13.15 4.07
CA THR A 511 -8.80 -14.05 3.28
C THR A 511 -9.60 -14.99 4.19
N PHE A 512 -8.96 -15.56 5.22
CA PHE A 512 -9.63 -16.42 6.20
C PHE A 512 -10.66 -15.66 7.04
N THR A 513 -10.34 -14.46 7.52
CA THR A 513 -11.26 -13.66 8.33
C THR A 513 -12.45 -13.16 7.51
N LEU A 514 -12.28 -12.87 6.22
CA LEU A 514 -13.39 -12.55 5.32
C LEU A 514 -14.33 -13.75 5.09
N ILE A 515 -13.79 -14.95 4.88
CA ILE A 515 -14.57 -16.19 4.78
C ILE A 515 -15.34 -16.44 6.08
N TRP A 516 -14.70 -16.19 7.23
CA TRP A 516 -15.35 -16.25 8.53
C TRP A 516 -16.46 -15.20 8.65
N LEU A 517 -16.21 -13.95 8.26
CA LEU A 517 -17.13 -12.82 8.38
C LEU A 517 -18.42 -12.99 7.57
N VAL A 518 -18.32 -13.50 6.34
CA VAL A 518 -19.46 -13.73 5.42
C VAL A 518 -19.59 -15.23 5.09
N PRO A 519 -20.08 -16.04 6.04
CA PRO A 519 -20.05 -17.49 5.90
C PRO A 519 -21.05 -17.99 4.85
N ALA A 520 -20.66 -19.01 4.07
CA ALA A 520 -21.45 -19.49 2.94
C ALA A 520 -22.79 -20.11 3.32
N ASN A 521 -22.87 -20.76 4.48
CA ASN A 521 -24.11 -21.35 5.00
C ASN A 521 -25.19 -20.32 5.37
N ARG A 522 -24.85 -19.02 5.43
CA ARG A 522 -25.82 -17.94 5.69
C ARG A 522 -26.36 -17.30 4.42
N ALA A 523 -25.91 -17.73 3.24
CA ALA A 523 -26.27 -17.09 1.97
C ALA A 523 -27.79 -17.09 1.72
N ASP A 524 -28.46 -18.23 1.93
CA ASP A 524 -29.93 -18.33 1.76
C ASP A 524 -30.70 -17.50 2.80
N ARG A 525 -30.22 -17.47 4.05
CA ARG A 525 -30.77 -16.64 5.12
C ARG A 525 -30.63 -15.16 4.78
N ALA A 526 -29.46 -14.74 4.29
CA ALA A 526 -29.20 -13.37 3.87
C ALA A 526 -30.07 -12.96 2.68
N ALA A 527 -30.26 -13.85 1.69
CA ALA A 527 -31.16 -13.61 0.57
C ALA A 527 -32.61 -13.41 1.04
N ARG A 528 -33.10 -14.23 2.00
CA ARG A 528 -34.43 -14.05 2.60
C ARG A 528 -34.55 -12.71 3.34
N LEU A 529 -33.55 -12.35 4.14
CA LEU A 529 -33.52 -11.08 4.87
C LEU A 529 -33.43 -9.86 3.93
N ALA A 530 -32.74 -9.98 2.81
CA ALA A 530 -32.64 -8.93 1.81
C ALA A 530 -33.92 -8.78 0.97
N ALA A 531 -34.70 -9.86 0.81
CA ALA A 531 -36.00 -9.84 0.15
C ALA A 531 -37.10 -9.14 0.97
N ILE A 532 -36.85 -8.84 2.25
CA ILE A 532 -37.79 -8.10 3.10
C ILE A 532 -37.99 -6.69 2.53
N GLY A 533 -39.15 -6.47 1.92
CA GLY A 533 -39.53 -5.16 1.38
C GLY A 533 -39.76 -4.10 2.47
N ARG A 534 -39.74 -2.82 2.09
CA ARG A 534 -39.82 -1.68 3.01
C ARG A 534 -41.03 -1.71 3.95
N ARG A 535 -42.22 -2.06 3.45
CA ARG A 535 -43.44 -2.15 4.28
C ARG A 535 -43.33 -3.25 5.33
N THR A 536 -42.82 -4.41 4.95
CA THR A 536 -42.58 -5.54 5.85
C THR A 536 -41.54 -5.17 6.91
N HIS A 537 -40.46 -4.50 6.52
CA HIS A 537 -39.45 -3.99 7.44
C HIS A 537 -40.04 -3.05 8.49
N VAL A 538 -40.86 -2.06 8.08
CA VAL A 538 -41.54 -1.14 9.02
C VAL A 538 -42.38 -1.93 10.03
N ARG A 539 -43.13 -2.94 9.57
CA ARG A 539 -43.95 -3.79 10.45
C ARG A 539 -43.08 -4.58 11.42
N LEU A 540 -42.00 -5.20 10.94
CA LEU A 540 -41.08 -5.99 11.76
C LEU A 540 -40.40 -5.12 12.82
N VAL A 541 -39.93 -3.93 12.48
CA VAL A 541 -39.33 -3.00 13.44
C VAL A 541 -40.34 -2.56 14.50
N ARG A 542 -41.59 -2.26 14.13
CA ARG A 542 -42.64 -1.92 15.10
C ARG A 542 -42.96 -3.09 16.04
N LEU A 543 -43.09 -4.30 15.49
CA LEU A 543 -43.31 -5.51 16.28
C LEU A 543 -42.15 -5.78 17.24
N GLU A 544 -40.92 -5.60 16.79
CA GLU A 544 -39.72 -5.75 17.62
C GLU A 544 -39.66 -4.70 18.75
N ILE A 545 -40.00 -3.45 18.48
CA ILE A 545 -40.07 -2.40 19.52
C ILE A 545 -41.16 -2.72 20.55
N TRP A 546 -42.33 -3.14 20.07
CA TRP A 546 -43.41 -3.57 20.94
C TRP A 546 -42.98 -4.75 21.81
N GLN A 547 -42.35 -5.76 21.22
CA GLN A 547 -41.84 -6.92 21.95
C GLN A 547 -40.83 -6.51 23.02
N ARG A 548 -39.88 -5.60 22.72
CA ARG A 548 -38.94 -5.10 23.73
C ARG A 548 -39.60 -4.33 24.85
N LEU A 549 -40.62 -3.53 24.54
CA LEU A 549 -41.38 -2.82 25.55
C LEU A 549 -42.08 -3.81 26.48
N VAL A 550 -42.74 -4.82 25.91
CA VAL A 550 -43.37 -5.91 26.67
C VAL A 550 -42.34 -6.65 27.52
N ASP A 551 -41.17 -7.02 26.98
CA ASP A 551 -40.09 -7.68 27.71
C ASP A 551 -39.51 -6.79 28.82
N GLN A 552 -39.45 -5.47 28.62
CA GLN A 552 -38.99 -4.52 29.62
C GLN A 552 -40.01 -4.36 30.75
N VAL A 553 -41.29 -4.21 30.41
CA VAL A 553 -42.38 -4.16 31.38
C VAL A 553 -42.44 -5.47 32.16
N ALA A 554 -42.39 -6.62 31.51
CA ALA A 554 -42.39 -7.93 32.17
C ALA A 554 -41.21 -8.09 33.15
N ARG A 555 -40.00 -7.64 32.77
CA ARG A 555 -38.83 -7.64 33.66
C ARG A 555 -38.99 -6.69 34.84
N GLU A 556 -39.54 -5.50 34.62
CA GLU A 556 -39.76 -4.52 35.68
C GLU A 556 -40.89 -4.96 36.62
N THR A 557 -41.99 -5.50 36.08
CA THR A 557 -43.09 -6.12 36.85
C THR A 557 -42.60 -7.32 37.64
N HIS A 558 -41.70 -8.14 37.09
CA HIS A 558 -41.07 -9.24 37.83
C HIS A 558 -40.17 -8.70 38.95
N ARG A 559 -39.31 -7.71 38.66
CA ARG A 559 -38.37 -7.14 39.64
C ARG A 559 -39.11 -6.43 40.79
N THR A 560 -40.01 -5.51 40.45
CA THR A 560 -40.82 -4.76 41.43
C THR A 560 -41.83 -5.68 42.11
N GLY A 561 -42.45 -6.58 41.36
CA GLY A 561 -43.40 -7.54 41.88
C GLY A 561 -42.78 -8.48 42.90
N ILE A 562 -41.56 -9.01 42.68
CA ILE A 562 -40.88 -9.84 43.69
C ILE A 562 -40.67 -9.06 44.97
N ALA A 563 -40.25 -7.78 44.88
CA ALA A 563 -40.09 -6.94 46.06
C ALA A 563 -41.42 -6.73 46.80
N ARG A 564 -42.52 -6.52 46.06
CA ARG A 564 -43.87 -6.34 46.63
C ARG A 564 -44.44 -7.63 47.21
N ALA A 565 -44.19 -8.77 46.58
CA ALA A 565 -44.59 -10.08 47.08
C ALA A 565 -43.81 -10.44 48.36
N ALA A 566 -42.51 -10.12 48.41
CA ALA A 566 -41.70 -10.27 49.62
C ALA A 566 -42.19 -9.37 50.77
N ALA A 567 -42.73 -8.18 50.46
CA ALA A 567 -43.36 -7.29 51.42
C ALA A 567 -44.79 -7.71 51.82
N GLY A 568 -45.33 -8.80 51.24
CA GLY A 568 -46.70 -9.27 51.52
C GLY A 568 -47.82 -8.44 50.86
N GLU A 569 -47.48 -7.49 49.99
CA GLU A 569 -48.46 -6.60 49.36
C GLU A 569 -49.26 -7.28 48.24
N VAL A 570 -48.66 -8.25 47.56
CA VAL A 570 -49.27 -8.94 46.41
C VAL A 570 -49.00 -10.45 46.51
N PRO A 571 -50.03 -11.32 46.44
CA PRO A 571 -49.82 -12.76 46.43
C PRO A 571 -49.09 -13.22 45.16
N LEU A 572 -48.17 -14.18 45.31
CA LEU A 572 -47.28 -14.66 44.24
C LEU A 572 -48.03 -15.21 43.02
N SER A 573 -49.21 -15.81 43.23
CA SER A 573 -50.08 -16.34 42.17
C SER A 573 -50.60 -15.26 41.23
N THR A 574 -50.99 -14.09 41.77
CA THR A 574 -51.45 -12.95 40.98
C THR A 574 -50.30 -12.37 40.15
N LEU A 575 -49.10 -12.33 40.71
CA LEU A 575 -47.91 -11.88 40.01
C LEU A 575 -47.55 -12.83 38.85
N TYR A 576 -47.58 -14.14 39.09
CA TYR A 576 -47.35 -15.14 38.05
C TYR A 576 -48.40 -15.10 36.95
N GLY A 577 -49.68 -14.89 37.28
CA GLY A 577 -50.76 -14.68 36.31
C GLY A 577 -50.54 -13.43 35.46
N THR A 578 -50.13 -12.31 36.07
CA THR A 578 -49.85 -11.06 35.36
C THR A 578 -48.64 -11.19 34.44
N TRP A 579 -47.59 -11.87 34.92
CA TRP A 579 -46.37 -12.13 34.15
C TRP A 579 -46.62 -13.08 32.96
N SER A 580 -47.29 -14.21 33.20
CA SER A 580 -47.62 -15.17 32.12
C SER A 580 -48.57 -14.58 31.07
N ALA A 581 -49.50 -13.69 31.45
CA ALA A 581 -50.36 -12.97 30.51
C ALA A 581 -49.61 -11.92 29.68
N SER A 582 -48.51 -11.36 30.20
CA SER A 582 -47.69 -10.36 29.50
C SER A 582 -46.60 -10.99 28.63
N VAL A 583 -46.12 -12.18 28.96
CA VAL A 583 -45.18 -12.95 28.11
C VAL A 583 -45.97 -13.65 27.00
N GLN A 584 -46.02 -13.06 25.81
CA GLN A 584 -46.54 -13.78 24.64
C GLN A 584 -45.60 -14.94 24.29
N PRO A 585 -46.11 -16.16 24.02
CA PRO A 585 -45.26 -17.25 23.55
C PRO A 585 -44.54 -16.81 22.28
N ALA A 586 -43.22 -16.98 22.25
CA ALA A 586 -42.41 -16.67 21.09
C ALA A 586 -43.04 -17.34 19.86
N ARG A 587 -43.49 -16.54 18.88
CA ARG A 587 -44.07 -17.09 17.65
C ARG A 587 -43.03 -18.00 17.01
N ALA A 588 -43.33 -19.29 16.96
CA ALA A 588 -42.40 -20.31 16.50
C ALA A 588 -41.83 -19.95 15.11
N GLY A 589 -40.50 -19.90 15.02
CA GLY A 589 -39.77 -19.90 13.74
C GLY A 589 -39.28 -18.56 13.17
N ILE A 590 -39.66 -17.40 13.73
CA ILE A 590 -39.14 -16.09 13.25
C ILE A 590 -38.48 -15.34 14.40
N ASN A 591 -37.16 -15.21 14.34
CA ASN A 591 -36.42 -14.30 15.21
C ASN A 591 -36.72 -12.85 14.77
N LEU A 592 -37.77 -12.25 15.35
CA LEU A 592 -38.26 -10.89 15.06
C LEU A 592 -37.14 -9.86 15.12
N HIS A 593 -36.27 -9.98 16.11
CA HIS A 593 -35.13 -9.11 16.33
C HIS A 593 -34.19 -9.07 15.14
N GLU A 594 -33.83 -10.25 14.66
CA GLU A 594 -32.96 -10.43 13.50
C GLU A 594 -33.67 -10.06 12.19
N ALA A 595 -34.95 -10.39 12.04
CA ALA A 595 -35.71 -10.00 10.85
C ALA A 595 -35.86 -8.46 10.74
N ALA A 596 -35.96 -7.77 11.88
CA ALA A 596 -36.07 -6.33 11.94
C ALA A 596 -34.71 -5.62 11.77
N LEU A 597 -33.68 -6.04 12.53
CA LEU A 597 -32.40 -5.35 12.57
C LEU A 597 -31.30 -6.00 11.73
N GLY A 598 -31.47 -7.26 11.33
CA GLY A 598 -30.54 -7.98 10.48
C GLY A 598 -30.85 -7.84 8.98
N SER A 599 -32.00 -7.28 8.60
CA SER A 599 -32.42 -7.12 7.21
C SER A 599 -31.71 -5.98 6.48
N GLY A 600 -31.91 -5.92 5.16
CA GLY A 600 -31.46 -4.79 4.33
C GLY A 600 -32.31 -3.52 4.46
N GLY A 601 -33.30 -3.47 5.36
CA GLY A 601 -34.17 -2.31 5.56
C GLY A 601 -35.14 -2.00 4.41
N GLY A 602 -35.39 -2.98 3.53
CA GLY A 602 -36.13 -2.76 2.28
C GLY A 602 -35.34 -2.08 1.16
N PHE A 603 -34.02 -1.95 1.31
CA PHE A 603 -33.13 -1.46 0.27
C PHE A 603 -32.50 -2.60 -0.52
N SER A 604 -32.26 -2.38 -1.81
CA SER A 604 -31.52 -3.33 -2.65
C SER A 604 -30.06 -3.47 -2.17
N PRO A 605 -29.40 -4.61 -2.44
CA PRO A 605 -27.99 -4.79 -2.08
C PRO A 605 -27.10 -3.66 -2.62
N ARG A 606 -27.38 -3.17 -3.84
CA ARG A 606 -26.67 -2.01 -4.43
C ARG A 606 -26.86 -0.72 -3.64
N ALA A 607 -28.07 -0.43 -3.19
CA ALA A 607 -28.34 0.77 -2.39
C ALA A 607 -27.64 0.69 -1.03
N ASN A 608 -27.53 -0.51 -0.45
CA ASN A 608 -26.78 -0.74 0.77
C ASN A 608 -25.26 -0.65 0.55
N LEU A 609 -24.72 -1.20 -0.54
CA LEU A 609 -23.32 -1.01 -0.93
C LEU A 609 -22.97 0.48 -1.01
N LEU A 610 -23.76 1.28 -1.75
CA LEU A 610 -23.51 2.71 -1.92
C LEU A 610 -23.64 3.49 -0.61
N ALA A 611 -24.57 3.08 0.26
CA ALA A 611 -24.70 3.67 1.59
C ALA A 611 -23.50 3.37 2.49
N GLY A 612 -22.98 2.14 2.42
CA GLY A 612 -21.77 1.75 3.13
C GLY A 612 -20.54 2.51 2.64
N VAL A 613 -20.38 2.66 1.31
CA VAL A 613 -19.35 3.50 0.68
C VAL A 613 -19.43 4.94 1.18
N GLY A 614 -20.61 5.57 1.12
CA GLY A 614 -20.77 6.96 1.55
C GLY A 614 -20.54 7.16 3.05
N ALA A 615 -21.02 6.23 3.89
CA ALA A 615 -20.82 6.29 5.33
C ALA A 615 -19.35 6.09 5.72
N ALA A 616 -18.67 5.11 5.13
CA ALA A 616 -17.25 4.89 5.40
C ALA A 616 -16.39 6.04 4.91
N ALA A 617 -16.64 6.58 3.71
CA ALA A 617 -15.94 7.75 3.21
C ALA A 617 -16.09 8.95 4.15
N ALA A 618 -17.30 9.20 4.66
CA ALA A 618 -17.54 10.29 5.61
C ALA A 618 -16.85 10.06 6.96
N LEU A 619 -16.91 8.83 7.51
CA LEU A 619 -16.30 8.48 8.79
C LEU A 619 -14.77 8.45 8.73
N ALA A 620 -14.22 7.97 7.62
CA ALA A 620 -12.78 7.82 7.42
C ALA A 620 -12.12 9.04 6.79
N LEU A 621 -12.86 10.10 6.42
CA LEU A 621 -12.29 11.27 5.75
C LEU A 621 -11.07 11.86 6.48
N PRO A 622 -11.07 12.07 7.81
CA PRO A 622 -9.89 12.58 8.50
C PRO A 622 -8.70 11.61 8.43
N ILE A 623 -8.98 10.31 8.53
CA ILE A 623 -7.97 9.24 8.46
C ILE A 623 -7.37 9.20 7.05
N MET A 624 -8.22 9.22 6.03
CA MET A 624 -7.82 9.22 4.62
C MET A 624 -6.99 10.45 4.27
N ALA A 625 -7.38 11.64 4.77
CA ALA A 625 -6.62 12.87 4.55
C ALA A 625 -5.24 12.81 5.22
N TYR A 626 -5.17 12.30 6.46
CA TYR A 626 -3.91 12.11 7.15
C TYR A 626 -3.01 11.08 6.44
N GLU A 627 -3.53 9.91 6.07
CA GLU A 627 -2.75 8.91 5.33
C GLU A 627 -2.29 9.41 3.97
N ALA A 628 -3.18 10.09 3.22
CA ALA A 628 -2.80 10.74 1.97
C ALA A 628 -1.70 11.78 2.21
N SER A 629 -1.74 12.53 3.30
CA SER A 629 -0.68 13.51 3.60
C SER A 629 0.66 12.87 3.92
N LEU A 630 0.67 11.73 4.61
CA LEU A 630 1.90 10.98 4.85
C LEU A 630 2.45 10.37 3.56
N ILE A 631 1.58 9.88 2.68
CA ILE A 631 1.99 9.23 1.43
C ILE A 631 2.47 10.27 0.42
N PHE A 632 1.76 11.37 0.24
CA PHE A 632 2.00 12.33 -0.84
C PHE A 632 2.74 13.59 -0.41
N PHE A 633 2.83 13.90 0.88
CA PHE A 633 3.44 15.15 1.37
C PHE A 633 4.49 14.93 2.45
N SER A 634 4.96 13.70 2.68
CA SER A 634 6.04 13.47 3.66
C SER A 634 7.35 14.10 3.15
N PRO A 635 8.07 14.87 4.00
CA PRO A 635 9.40 15.39 3.68
C PRO A 635 10.32 14.24 3.28
N GLY A 636 10.81 14.24 2.04
CA GLY A 636 11.64 13.18 1.46
C GLY A 636 10.94 12.27 0.46
N THR A 637 9.63 12.41 0.24
CA THR A 637 8.94 11.69 -0.83
C THR A 637 9.18 12.39 -2.16
N ASP A 638 10.04 11.81 -3.00
CA ASP A 638 10.23 12.30 -4.37
C ASP A 638 9.13 11.72 -5.28
N LEU A 639 8.05 12.48 -5.45
CA LEU A 639 6.95 12.12 -6.35
C LEU A 639 7.32 12.30 -7.83
N SER A 640 8.41 13.02 -8.15
CA SER A 640 8.74 13.36 -9.54
C SER A 640 9.18 12.13 -10.34
N GLY A 641 9.80 11.15 -9.70
CA GLY A 641 10.20 9.89 -10.30
C GLY A 641 9.12 8.80 -10.30
N GLN A 642 8.01 8.99 -9.59
CA GLN A 642 6.97 7.96 -9.45
C GLN A 642 5.99 7.99 -10.63
N SER A 643 5.67 6.80 -11.16
CA SER A 643 4.66 6.69 -12.21
C SER A 643 3.28 7.11 -11.66
N THR A 644 2.38 7.61 -12.52
CA THR A 644 0.98 7.88 -12.10
C THR A 644 0.35 6.64 -11.48
N LEU A 645 0.77 5.47 -11.93
CA LEU A 645 0.24 4.22 -11.49
C LEU A 645 0.77 3.78 -10.12
N GLU A 646 2.03 4.05 -9.80
CA GLU A 646 2.59 3.91 -8.45
C GLU A 646 1.83 4.82 -7.48
N LEU A 647 1.61 6.08 -7.86
CA LEU A 647 0.79 7.03 -7.07
C LEU A 647 -0.63 6.52 -6.83
N LEU A 648 -1.27 5.95 -7.86
CA LEU A 648 -2.60 5.32 -7.72
C LEU A 648 -2.55 4.05 -6.86
N GLY A 649 -1.48 3.28 -6.97
CA GLY A 649 -1.21 2.12 -6.15
C GLY A 649 -1.09 2.50 -4.69
N ASP A 650 -0.40 3.59 -4.37
CA ASP A 650 -0.26 4.08 -3.00
C ASP A 650 -1.59 4.67 -2.50
N GLY A 651 -2.30 5.40 -3.37
CA GLY A 651 -3.66 5.89 -3.12
C GLY A 651 -4.68 4.79 -2.85
N ARG A 652 -4.45 3.55 -3.30
CA ARG A 652 -5.36 2.42 -3.01
C ARG A 652 -5.44 2.10 -1.52
N SER A 653 -4.34 2.30 -0.79
CA SER A 653 -4.28 2.09 0.65
C SER A 653 -5.22 3.06 1.38
N VAL A 654 -5.39 4.26 0.85
CA VAL A 654 -6.36 5.27 1.34
C VAL A 654 -7.79 4.85 0.98
N LEU A 655 -8.02 4.31 -0.21
CA LEU A 655 -9.34 3.86 -0.65
C LEU A 655 -9.87 2.61 0.07
N ARG A 656 -9.00 1.84 0.77
CA ARG A 656 -9.41 0.62 1.50
C ARG A 656 -10.53 0.88 2.51
N TRP A 657 -10.54 2.07 3.13
CA TRP A 657 -11.56 2.46 4.10
C TRP A 657 -12.96 2.46 3.48
N VAL A 658 -13.05 2.96 2.25
CA VAL A 658 -14.29 2.99 1.46
C VAL A 658 -14.71 1.57 1.06
N VAL A 659 -13.74 0.72 0.72
CA VAL A 659 -13.95 -0.69 0.38
C VAL A 659 -14.49 -1.47 1.58
N TYR A 660 -14.02 -1.21 2.80
CA TYR A 660 -14.58 -1.80 4.02
C TYR A 660 -16.06 -1.41 4.23
N GLY A 661 -16.39 -0.14 3.99
CA GLY A 661 -17.79 0.32 3.99
C GLY A 661 -18.63 -0.39 2.92
N ALA A 662 -18.09 -0.54 1.71
CA ALA A 662 -18.74 -1.26 0.63
C ALA A 662 -19.01 -2.72 1.01
N LEU A 663 -18.04 -3.41 1.64
CA LEU A 663 -18.15 -4.79 2.10
C LEU A 663 -19.25 -4.91 3.15
N PHE A 664 -19.23 -4.03 4.16
CA PHE A 664 -20.23 -3.98 5.22
C PHE A 664 -21.64 -3.75 4.67
N GLY A 665 -21.79 -2.76 3.80
CA GLY A 665 -23.08 -2.42 3.19
C GLY A 665 -23.59 -3.50 2.26
N LEU A 666 -22.75 -4.02 1.37
CA LEU A 666 -23.14 -5.04 0.39
C LEU A 666 -23.57 -6.33 1.08
N PHE A 667 -22.83 -6.80 2.10
CA PHE A 667 -23.12 -8.06 2.79
C PHE A 667 -23.86 -7.90 4.10
N TYR A 668 -24.43 -6.73 4.37
CA TYR A 668 -25.03 -6.45 5.68
C TYR A 668 -25.94 -7.59 6.20
N PRO A 669 -26.88 -8.16 5.43
CA PRO A 669 -27.71 -9.27 5.87
C PRO A 669 -26.97 -10.62 6.08
N ALA A 670 -25.82 -10.80 5.45
CA ALA A 670 -25.00 -12.02 5.51
C ALA A 670 -23.92 -11.98 6.60
N LEU A 671 -23.57 -10.80 7.11
CA LEU A 671 -22.54 -10.64 8.15
C LEU A 671 -22.91 -11.44 9.41
N ARG A 672 -21.88 -11.95 10.11
CA ARG A 672 -22.05 -12.55 11.43
C ARG A 672 -22.64 -11.55 12.43
N GLY A 673 -23.60 -12.00 13.23
CA GLY A 673 -24.32 -11.20 14.22
C GLY A 673 -25.73 -10.83 13.78
N ASP A 674 -26.61 -10.67 14.76
CA ASP A 674 -28.05 -10.40 14.52
C ASP A 674 -28.40 -8.91 14.72
N ARG A 675 -27.43 -8.10 15.15
CA ARG A 675 -27.56 -6.65 15.40
C ARG A 675 -26.54 -5.87 14.57
N PRO A 676 -26.83 -4.61 14.20
CA PRO A 676 -25.86 -3.73 13.55
C PRO A 676 -24.52 -3.64 14.30
N ILE A 677 -24.52 -3.42 15.61
CA ILE A 677 -23.28 -3.40 16.41
C ILE A 677 -22.59 -4.77 16.43
N ALA A 678 -23.32 -5.87 16.58
CA ALA A 678 -22.70 -7.20 16.56
C ALA A 678 -22.04 -7.51 15.20
N LYS A 679 -22.66 -7.07 14.09
CA LYS A 679 -22.10 -7.15 12.74
C LYS A 679 -20.87 -6.27 12.56
N ALA A 680 -20.90 -5.06 13.12
CA ALA A 680 -19.77 -4.16 13.15
C ALA A 680 -18.61 -4.74 14.00
N SER A 681 -18.88 -5.37 15.14
CA SER A 681 -17.87 -6.06 15.93
C SER A 681 -17.27 -7.26 15.21
N ALA A 682 -18.08 -8.02 14.46
CA ALA A 682 -17.55 -9.08 13.60
C ALA A 682 -16.65 -8.52 12.49
N LEU A 683 -17.04 -7.41 11.84
CA LEU A 683 -16.18 -6.73 10.88
C LEU A 683 -14.89 -6.23 11.53
N LEU A 684 -14.96 -5.62 12.71
CA LEU A 684 -13.80 -5.16 13.48
C LEU A 684 -12.81 -6.30 13.69
N VAL A 685 -13.26 -7.44 14.23
CA VAL A 685 -12.39 -8.61 14.45
C VAL A 685 -11.80 -9.10 13.13
N ALA A 686 -12.59 -9.12 12.05
CA ALA A 686 -12.13 -9.62 10.77
C ALA A 686 -11.06 -8.73 10.11
N LEU A 687 -11.12 -7.41 10.32
CA LEU A 687 -10.17 -6.45 9.77
C LEU A 687 -8.97 -6.21 10.70
N LEU A 688 -9.17 -6.23 12.01
CA LEU A 688 -8.13 -5.94 12.98
C LEU A 688 -6.99 -6.96 12.91
N VAL A 689 -7.30 -8.25 12.86
CA VAL A 689 -6.28 -9.31 12.82
C VAL A 689 -5.29 -9.14 11.65
N PRO A 690 -5.72 -9.05 10.37
CA PRO A 690 -4.79 -8.90 9.26
C PRO A 690 -4.06 -7.55 9.25
N GLU A 691 -4.72 -6.45 9.61
CA GLU A 691 -4.11 -5.12 9.63
C GLU A 691 -3.03 -5.00 10.72
N LEU A 692 -3.27 -5.57 11.89
CA LEU A 692 -2.26 -5.61 12.96
C LEU A 692 -1.12 -6.57 12.60
N LEU A 693 -1.42 -7.70 11.97
CA LEU A 693 -0.39 -8.65 11.53
C LEU A 693 0.53 -8.02 10.48
N ALA A 694 -0.01 -7.20 9.57
CA ALA A 694 0.79 -6.46 8.60
C ALA A 694 1.78 -5.50 9.27
N ILE A 695 1.36 -4.79 10.32
CA ILE A 695 2.22 -3.84 11.07
C ILE A 695 3.26 -4.59 11.91
N VAL A 696 2.83 -5.57 12.71
CA VAL A 696 3.72 -6.29 13.65
C VAL A 696 4.81 -7.06 12.91
N LEU A 697 4.53 -7.54 11.70
CA LEU A 697 5.49 -8.27 10.88
C LEU A 697 6.22 -7.37 9.86
N THR A 698 6.13 -6.05 10.01
CA THR A 698 6.94 -5.12 9.20
C THR A 698 8.39 -5.15 9.71
N PRO A 699 9.37 -5.56 8.88
CA PRO A 699 10.77 -5.56 9.28
C PRO A 699 11.27 -4.12 9.52
N ALA A 700 12.25 -3.96 10.41
CA ALA A 700 12.99 -2.72 10.68
C ALA A 700 12.29 -1.61 11.52
N ALA A 701 11.06 -1.79 12.02
CA ALA A 701 10.46 -0.83 12.95
C ALA A 701 10.86 -1.11 14.42
N SER A 702 11.07 -0.06 15.22
CA SER A 702 11.30 -0.22 16.66
C SER A 702 10.04 -0.73 17.38
N ALA A 703 10.17 -1.43 18.51
CA ALA A 703 9.02 -1.94 19.24
C ALA A 703 8.03 -0.82 19.64
N GLU A 704 8.55 0.36 19.99
CA GLU A 704 7.76 1.55 20.29
C GLU A 704 6.99 2.06 19.07
N GLN A 705 7.63 2.13 17.90
CA GLN A 705 6.96 2.52 16.65
C GLN A 705 5.89 1.51 16.26
N ILE A 706 6.15 0.20 16.40
CA ILE A 706 5.17 -0.85 16.14
C ILE A 706 3.98 -0.71 17.08
N ALA A 707 4.23 -0.52 18.38
CA ALA A 707 3.18 -0.33 19.38
C ALA A 707 2.29 0.88 19.07
N PHE A 708 2.92 2.01 18.73
CA PHE A 708 2.21 3.23 18.37
C PHE A 708 1.38 3.05 17.08
N ALA A 709 1.96 2.44 16.05
CA ALA A 709 1.28 2.15 14.79
C ALA A 709 0.10 1.18 14.98
N VAL A 710 0.27 0.13 15.79
CA VAL A 710 -0.79 -0.82 16.15
C VAL A 710 -1.92 -0.10 16.89
N ALA A 711 -1.61 0.75 17.87
CA ALA A 711 -2.61 1.49 18.62
C ALA A 711 -3.42 2.44 17.71
N ILE A 712 -2.75 3.19 16.83
CA ILE A 712 -3.40 4.07 15.85
C ILE A 712 -4.30 3.26 14.92
N ARG A 713 -3.77 2.20 14.30
CA ARG A 713 -4.52 1.37 13.34
C ARG A 713 -5.74 0.72 14.00
N ALA A 714 -5.59 0.19 15.21
CA ALA A 714 -6.69 -0.38 15.98
C ALA A 714 -7.77 0.66 16.28
N GLY A 715 -7.38 1.87 16.69
CA GLY A 715 -8.29 2.99 16.91
C GLY A 715 -9.08 3.35 15.65
N GLN A 716 -8.39 3.51 14.52
CA GLN A 716 -9.00 3.84 13.23
C GLN A 716 -10.04 2.79 12.77
N ILE A 717 -9.69 1.50 12.81
CA ILE A 717 -10.61 0.41 12.42
C ILE A 717 -11.79 0.33 13.39
N THR A 718 -11.56 0.55 14.69
CA THR A 718 -12.60 0.56 15.72
C THR A 718 -13.61 1.68 15.48
N VAL A 719 -13.14 2.91 15.26
CA VAL A 719 -14.00 4.07 14.97
C VAL A 719 -14.82 3.83 13.70
N LEU A 720 -14.18 3.34 12.63
CA LEU A 720 -14.88 3.02 11.38
C LEU A 720 -15.99 1.98 11.61
N CYS A 721 -15.65 0.83 12.21
CA CYS A 721 -16.58 -0.29 12.35
C CYS A 721 -17.76 0.09 13.26
N ILE A 722 -17.50 0.67 14.43
CA ILE A 722 -18.56 1.13 15.34
C ILE A 722 -19.42 2.21 14.66
N GLY A 723 -18.77 3.17 13.98
CA GLY A 723 -19.46 4.21 13.21
C GLY A 723 -20.38 3.63 12.15
N LEU A 724 -19.94 2.61 11.40
CA LEU A 724 -20.77 1.89 10.43
C LEU A 724 -21.94 1.18 11.10
N GLY A 725 -21.72 0.54 12.25
CA GLY A 725 -22.78 -0.10 13.04
C GLY A 725 -23.86 0.88 13.51
N LEU A 726 -23.45 2.03 14.04
CA LEU A 726 -24.34 3.12 14.48
C LEU A 726 -25.08 3.76 13.31
N PHE A 727 -24.38 4.02 12.20
CA PHE A 727 -24.98 4.52 10.97
C PHE A 727 -26.06 3.56 10.46
N TRP A 728 -25.82 2.25 10.53
CA TRP A 728 -26.82 1.27 10.09
C TRP A 728 -28.03 1.20 11.01
N GLU A 729 -27.86 1.36 12.32
CA GLU A 729 -28.98 1.50 13.26
C GLU A 729 -29.84 2.70 12.92
N TRP A 730 -29.20 3.85 12.72
CA TRP A 730 -29.87 5.06 12.34
C TRP A 730 -30.63 4.88 11.03
N ARG A 731 -29.97 4.31 10.01
CA ARG A 731 -30.53 4.10 8.68
C ARG A 731 -31.73 3.14 8.70
N LEU A 732 -31.60 1.97 9.33
CA LEU A 732 -32.67 0.97 9.42
C LEU A 732 -33.87 1.53 10.17
N SER A 733 -33.66 2.31 11.22
CA SER A 733 -34.74 2.85 12.03
C SER A 733 -35.43 4.04 11.36
N ARG A 734 -34.65 4.90 10.70
CA ARG A 734 -35.19 5.97 9.85
C ARG A 734 -36.03 5.40 8.72
N SER A 735 -35.62 4.27 8.14
CA SER A 735 -36.42 3.60 7.10
C SER A 735 -37.76 3.05 7.62
N ALA A 736 -37.85 2.76 8.93
CA ALA A 736 -39.07 2.38 9.63
C ALA A 736 -39.93 3.57 10.12
N GLY A 737 -39.49 4.81 9.89
CA GLY A 737 -40.18 6.03 10.29
C GLY A 737 -39.94 6.46 11.74
N LEU A 738 -38.91 5.91 12.40
CA LEU A 738 -38.56 6.26 13.78
C LEU A 738 -37.55 7.40 13.81
N ARG A 739 -37.70 8.29 14.78
CA ARG A 739 -36.73 9.37 15.03
C ARG A 739 -35.57 8.83 15.87
N TRP A 740 -34.36 9.34 15.66
CA TRP A 740 -33.16 8.89 16.39
C TRP A 740 -33.29 8.98 17.91
N GLY A 741 -33.95 10.04 18.42
CA GLY A 741 -34.22 10.19 19.85
C GLY A 741 -35.00 8.99 20.44
N GLN A 742 -35.98 8.47 19.70
CA GLN A 742 -36.76 7.31 20.13
C GLN A 742 -35.92 6.05 20.25
N LEU A 743 -34.82 5.90 19.49
CA LEU A 743 -33.91 4.76 19.64
C LEU A 743 -32.95 4.89 20.81
N ARG A 744 -32.54 6.12 21.12
CA ARG A 744 -31.58 6.39 22.19
C ARG A 744 -32.18 6.06 23.55
N ASP A 745 -33.47 6.32 23.73
CA ASP A 745 -34.17 6.03 24.99
C ASP A 745 -34.24 4.51 25.27
N PHE A 746 -34.22 3.66 24.22
CA PHE A 746 -34.17 2.20 24.36
C PHE A 746 -32.77 1.61 24.56
N ARG A 747 -31.71 2.41 24.35
CA ARG A 747 -30.33 1.96 24.49
C ARG A 747 -29.60 2.86 25.46
N LYS A 748 -29.49 2.44 26.72
CA LYS A 748 -28.51 3.03 27.64
C LYS A 748 -27.14 2.99 26.97
N ALA A 749 -26.61 4.16 26.60
CA ALA A 749 -25.33 4.30 25.91
C ALA A 749 -24.19 3.53 26.62
N GLY A 750 -24.30 3.35 27.94
CA GLY A 750 -23.38 2.54 28.75
C GLY A 750 -23.18 1.10 28.27
N ALA A 751 -24.18 0.46 27.63
CA ALA A 751 -24.05 -0.92 27.14
C ALA A 751 -23.10 -1.06 25.94
N LEU A 752 -22.82 0.04 25.23
CA LEU A 752 -21.86 0.10 24.13
C LEU A 752 -20.48 0.54 24.64
N VAL A 753 -20.45 1.45 25.62
CA VAL A 753 -19.21 1.95 26.21
C VAL A 753 -18.38 0.81 26.79
N THR A 754 -18.97 -0.07 27.60
CA THR A 754 -18.23 -1.15 28.29
C THR A 754 -17.51 -2.10 27.33
N PRO A 755 -18.14 -2.74 26.33
CA PRO A 755 -17.41 -3.65 25.43
C PRO A 755 -16.40 -2.93 24.55
N VAL A 756 -16.65 -1.66 24.17
CA VAL A 756 -15.69 -0.86 23.39
C VAL A 756 -14.49 -0.49 24.25
N THR A 757 -14.70 -0.02 25.49
CA THR A 757 -13.60 0.27 26.41
C THR A 757 -12.86 -1.01 26.78
N THR A 758 -13.52 -2.15 26.96
CA THR A 758 -12.84 -3.44 27.17
C THR A 758 -11.96 -3.82 25.98
N LEU A 759 -12.43 -3.64 24.74
CA LEU A 759 -11.64 -3.95 23.54
C LEU A 759 -10.43 -3.01 23.40
N VAL A 760 -10.63 -1.72 23.64
CA VAL A 760 -9.55 -0.71 23.63
C VAL A 760 -8.54 -1.00 24.74
N VAL A 761 -9.00 -1.29 25.95
CA VAL A 761 -8.14 -1.65 27.08
C VAL A 761 -7.39 -2.94 26.78
N ALA A 762 -8.05 -3.99 26.27
CA ALA A 762 -7.39 -5.25 25.92
C ALA A 762 -6.32 -5.06 24.82
N ALA A 763 -6.60 -4.25 23.81
CA ALA A 763 -5.62 -3.90 22.78
C ALA A 763 -4.43 -3.13 23.39
N ALA A 764 -4.71 -2.11 24.21
CA ALA A 764 -3.67 -1.35 24.91
C ALA A 764 -2.84 -2.24 25.84
N THR A 765 -3.46 -3.13 26.62
CA THR A 765 -2.77 -4.08 27.49
C THR A 765 -1.90 -5.02 26.68
N THR A 766 -2.39 -5.56 25.57
CA THR A 766 -1.59 -6.46 24.69
C THR A 766 -0.35 -5.74 24.16
N VAL A 767 -0.51 -4.48 23.73
CA VAL A 767 0.60 -3.64 23.27
C VAL A 767 1.61 -3.38 24.38
N VAL A 768 1.14 -3.00 25.58
CA VAL A 768 2.01 -2.75 26.74
C VAL A 768 2.75 -4.02 27.16
N THR A 769 2.09 -5.18 27.17
CA THR A 769 2.72 -6.46 27.48
C THR A 769 3.79 -6.84 26.44
N ALA A 770 3.53 -6.59 25.15
CA ALA A 770 4.52 -6.83 24.10
C ALA A 770 5.74 -5.91 24.25
N LEU A 771 5.53 -4.62 24.54
CA LEU A 771 6.60 -3.66 24.82
C LEU A 771 7.41 -4.04 26.05
N ALA A 772 6.75 -4.42 27.14
CA ALA A 772 7.42 -4.86 28.36
C ALA A 772 8.28 -6.11 28.12
N GLY A 773 7.76 -7.09 27.36
CA GLY A 773 8.53 -8.27 26.96
C GLY A 773 9.76 -7.93 26.13
N ALA A 774 9.63 -7.01 25.16
CA ALA A 774 10.75 -6.55 24.33
C ALA A 774 11.81 -5.80 25.15
N ALA A 775 11.39 -4.94 26.09
CA ALA A 775 12.30 -4.21 26.98
C ALA A 775 13.06 -5.17 27.91
N VAL A 776 12.38 -6.17 28.49
CA VAL A 776 13.01 -7.20 29.31
C VAL A 776 14.01 -8.02 28.49
N ALA A 777 13.67 -8.39 27.25
CA ALA A 777 14.59 -9.09 26.36
C ALA A 777 15.84 -8.25 26.04
N ALA A 778 15.69 -6.94 25.83
CA ALA A 778 16.81 -6.03 25.59
C ALA A 778 17.73 -5.88 26.82
N ILE A 779 17.15 -5.83 28.03
CA ILE A 779 17.93 -5.77 29.28
C ILE A 779 18.67 -7.09 29.53
N LEU A 780 18.03 -8.23 29.25
CA LEU A 780 18.62 -9.55 29.44
C LEU A 780 19.72 -9.89 28.41
N GLN A 781 19.72 -9.24 27.24
CA GLN A 781 20.75 -9.49 26.22
C GLN A 781 22.12 -8.87 26.55
N GLY A 782 22.21 -7.94 27.52
CA GLY A 782 23.47 -7.38 28.01
C GLY A 782 24.32 -6.64 26.94
N PRO A 783 25.23 -5.75 27.32
CA PRO A 783 26.21 -5.23 26.38
C PRO A 783 27.12 -6.39 25.94
N ALA A 784 27.04 -6.77 24.68
CA ALA A 784 27.98 -7.74 24.10
C ALA A 784 29.40 -7.16 24.15
N GLY A 785 30.19 -7.59 25.13
CA GLY A 785 31.64 -7.67 25.06
C GLY A 785 32.42 -6.35 24.97
N ILE A 786 32.54 -5.62 26.09
CA ILE A 786 33.82 -4.98 26.42
C ILE A 786 34.67 -6.05 27.10
N SER A 787 35.20 -6.98 26.30
CA SER A 787 36.16 -8.00 26.76
C SER A 787 37.41 -7.83 25.94
N GLY A 788 38.10 -6.71 26.15
CA GLY A 788 39.30 -6.34 25.41
C GLY A 788 40.13 -5.27 26.12
N VAL A 789 40.17 -5.27 27.46
CA VAL A 789 41.16 -4.48 28.21
C VAL A 789 41.54 -5.29 29.46
N GLY A 790 42.66 -6.00 29.37
CA GLY A 790 43.20 -6.72 30.53
C GLY A 790 44.17 -7.83 30.20
N GLU A 791 45.27 -7.54 29.49
CA GLU A 791 46.49 -8.33 29.66
C GLU A 791 47.61 -7.39 30.13
N PRO A 792 48.08 -7.51 31.39
CA PRO A 792 49.18 -6.73 31.90
C PRO A 792 50.53 -7.33 31.49
N ILE A 793 51.47 -6.41 31.32
CA ILE A 793 52.89 -6.60 31.06
C ILE A 793 53.56 -7.58 32.05
N GLY A 794 54.34 -8.52 31.53
CA GLY A 794 55.64 -8.89 32.12
C GLY A 794 55.90 -10.37 32.38
N ALA A 795 56.81 -10.97 31.59
CA ALA A 795 57.93 -11.77 32.12
C ALA A 795 58.91 -12.17 30.99
N SER A 796 60.15 -11.73 31.17
CA SER A 796 61.39 -12.18 30.55
C SER A 796 61.60 -13.71 30.54
N THR A 797 62.27 -14.26 29.51
CA THR A 797 63.58 -14.96 29.62
C THR A 797 64.12 -15.41 28.24
N PRO A 798 65.44 -15.67 28.11
CA PRO A 798 66.18 -15.62 26.85
C PRO A 798 66.42 -16.98 26.20
N ARG A 799 66.56 -17.00 24.87
CA ARG A 799 67.64 -17.66 24.12
C ARG A 799 67.67 -17.21 22.68
#